data_AF-Q9VK44-F1
#
_entry.id   AF-Q9VK44-F1
#
_cell.length_a   1.000
_cell.length_b   1.000
_cell.length_c   1.000
_cell.angle_alpha   90.00
_cell.angle_beta   90.00
_cell.angle_gamma   90.00
#
_symmetry.space_group_name_H-M   'P 1'
#
loop_
_entity.id
_entity.type
_entity.pdbx_description
1 polymer ?
#
loop_
_entity_poly.entity_id
_entity_poly.type
_entity_poly.pdbx_seq_one_letter_code
_entity_poly.pdbx_strand_id
1 'polypeptide(L)'
;MPEEEPPQKPMEEEEDDDQEQDQDQDHEQDQHEQDQQPQLAQGEIPGQQLPEQPNPDVQPQQPAESVVVTELSAEEMRARRLRTLAARSGIQCALAPLTTTPRKPTNVSGESRLVREATPGEKEVSLPTSAPAWRELSGKPDMDVEMKSVVSTPMQDVDMTTALSLPTAEATKRSVLQSCKISAGNAELSIETVVGPKKSADEQNEQLLSRLLNATWNEYGSGSIICAQSASFLEQQPHRRFDFECIVANVLMEAVLKIYNGELIEGDGVSVKADDKEFSSAKKIKSDDTEVQEILANAVATGGATASGETAAAAAGASGPIEATSSEAAGTCVAPPVLSIVATTKHHVLLYLIRCYQNYQTECSRKTPLTQPALQLAFEQVMRMTVLVLTDRIYQNLNGHMDQSALLDLMYMAKVSEPFLIDLIAHTHQDREAFDTIFSQVLRGLFAGMQRNICTSKISVQQIEWLSKLVVIKVGSVRPIADLVSRQPNFLPPICTKISGREIVKCSFLGPFLSVSLFAEENIKFAEFTTKNKLEDASSSRLRWELHSMRTNMHVVFHSLCVNASSRPKTLEYIASILRHNDRRVQFASDEKLLARDGFMINLMSVLQQLSVKIKLDRIEPNFHYYKNSLVNIEQDTKIRYSEEEYRNFLARDFSQPVENTNFQTQCWFLTLQAHHLGYLPAIQRYRQKVRAIKELQKLIDELDRTKSHWMNSRYANRNNQFKERWEKQLRKLNRSKTCCEITLLDPGLLQRCTEFYSTVCEFMLYQFEGRPIEGPFISKLPVQQLLPTDAFSALPEWYIDDIAEFILFTMQHANMDIRQGIDHSIITWLLTCVCASHLIKNPYVTAKLVEVMFVFSLKPANSVNAAMWNHELAQNALVSSLMRFYVDVETTGQSTEFYDKFTIRYHISHLFKSMWENPIHRQAVICESRVGNQFVKFVNMLMNDTTFLLDECLENLKRIHQTQQLLSDKANLSKMSAEQQQSRLTQLATDERQCRSYLTLARETVDLFHYLTSDIKEPFMRDELVDRLSSMLNFNLKQLAGPKCNDLKVKNPAKYGWEPRSLLAQIFDIYLHLDCDRFAEALAADERSFDVQICNEAASRIKRLALRSAVEVERFKALTQRAHEIYVTNLQTEDECADAPDEFKDPLMDTLMSDPVVLPSGTVMDRAIITRHLLNSCTDPFNRQPLTEDMLVANIELKQRIDAWRKEQRGKRNNC
;
A
#
# COMPACT_ATOMS: atom_id res chain seq x y z
N MET A 1 -28.51 15.22 55.18
CA MET A 1 -27.44 16.25 55.14
C MET A 1 -27.57 17.07 53.84
N PRO A 2 -28.09 18.31 53.86
CA PRO A 2 -28.40 19.15 55.02
C PRO A 2 -29.29 18.42 56.02
N GLU A 3 -29.06 18.64 57.31
CA GLU A 3 -29.63 17.82 58.37
C GLU A 3 -31.14 18.05 58.50
N GLU A 4 -31.86 17.03 58.11
CA GLU A 4 -32.91 16.35 58.88
C GLU A 4 -33.81 17.13 59.86
N GLU A 5 -35.11 16.92 59.59
CA GLU A 5 -36.22 16.69 60.51
C GLU A 5 -37.13 17.83 61.02
N PRO A 6 -38.42 17.52 61.27
CA PRO A 6 -39.49 18.49 61.49
C PRO A 6 -39.85 18.66 62.99
N PRO A 7 -40.70 19.64 63.34
CA PRO A 7 -40.73 20.19 64.70
C PRO A 7 -41.75 19.54 65.65
N GLN A 8 -41.47 19.64 66.96
CA GLN A 8 -42.50 19.68 68.00
C GLN A 8 -42.56 21.08 68.64
N LYS A 9 -43.79 21.60 68.70
CA LYS A 9 -44.25 22.89 69.22
C LYS A 9 -44.77 22.72 70.68
N PRO A 10 -45.24 23.75 71.43
CA PRO A 10 -45.28 25.20 71.15
C PRO A 10 -44.94 26.13 72.37
N MET A 11 -45.27 27.42 72.21
CA MET A 11 -45.59 28.47 73.23
C MET A 11 -44.38 29.17 73.91
N GLU A 12 -44.40 30.48 74.26
CA GLU A 12 -45.40 31.60 74.17
C GLU A 12 -44.67 32.94 73.78
N GLU A 13 -45.39 33.92 73.20
CA GLU A 13 -45.30 35.43 73.28
C GLU A 13 -43.91 36.17 73.12
N GLU A 14 -43.72 37.41 72.63
CA GLU A 14 -44.52 38.68 72.46
C GLU A 14 -43.78 39.65 71.46
N GLU A 15 -44.47 40.63 70.83
CA GLU A 15 -44.00 41.96 70.28
C GLU A 15 -42.78 42.08 69.30
N ASP A 16 -42.60 43.09 68.41
CA ASP A 16 -43.47 43.93 67.55
C ASP A 16 -42.60 44.68 66.47
N ASP A 17 -43.24 45.21 65.41
CA ASP A 17 -42.87 46.30 64.45
C ASP A 17 -41.52 46.39 63.67
N ASP A 18 -41.65 46.44 62.32
CA ASP A 18 -41.20 47.51 61.36
C ASP A 18 -41.06 46.90 59.91
N GLN A 19 -41.96 47.16 58.94
CA GLN A 19 -42.06 48.34 58.01
C GLN A 19 -40.91 48.42 56.97
N GLU A 20 -41.05 48.76 55.66
CA GLU A 20 -42.10 49.29 54.73
C GLU A 20 -41.67 48.90 53.27
N GLN A 21 -42.42 49.02 52.15
CA GLN A 21 -43.86 48.96 51.77
C GLN A 21 -43.95 48.82 50.21
N ASP A 22 -45.10 48.46 49.63
CA ASP A 22 -45.38 48.57 48.17
C ASP A 22 -45.80 50.01 47.77
N GLN A 23 -45.54 50.46 46.53
CA GLN A 23 -46.25 51.61 45.94
C GLN A 23 -46.47 51.50 44.42
N ASP A 24 -47.67 51.86 43.99
CA ASP A 24 -48.10 52.10 42.61
C ASP A 24 -49.10 53.28 42.64
N GLN A 25 -48.87 54.39 41.92
CA GLN A 25 -49.89 55.30 41.34
C GLN A 25 -49.33 56.56 40.63
N ASP A 26 -49.75 56.71 39.37
CA ASP A 26 -50.27 57.89 38.65
C ASP A 26 -49.53 59.25 38.46
N HIS A 27 -49.51 59.66 37.18
CA HIS A 27 -49.68 61.03 36.60
C HIS A 27 -48.72 62.19 37.00
N GLU A 28 -48.41 63.23 36.19
CA GLU A 28 -48.91 63.67 34.87
C GLU A 28 -47.85 64.47 34.05
N GLN A 29 -48.26 64.91 32.86
CA GLN A 29 -47.54 65.50 31.71
C GLN A 29 -46.75 66.81 31.94
N ASP A 30 -45.82 67.16 31.02
CA ASP A 30 -45.98 68.39 30.20
C ASP A 30 -45.17 68.38 28.87
N GLN A 31 -45.55 69.25 27.91
CA GLN A 31 -45.16 69.20 26.48
C GLN A 31 -44.42 70.45 25.95
N HIS A 32 -43.73 70.32 24.80
CA HIS A 32 -43.48 71.33 23.72
C HIS A 32 -42.48 70.70 22.71
N GLU A 33 -42.52 70.86 21.37
CA GLU A 33 -43.44 71.54 20.43
C GLU A 33 -43.17 71.08 18.96
N GLN A 34 -44.09 71.40 18.02
CA GLN A 34 -43.96 71.42 16.53
C GLN A 34 -43.82 70.05 15.78
N ASP A 35 -44.56 69.74 14.69
CA ASP A 35 -45.50 70.58 13.92
C ASP A 35 -46.63 69.80 13.16
N GLN A 36 -47.85 70.36 13.24
CA GLN A 36 -49.00 70.42 12.31
C GLN A 36 -49.26 69.23 11.32
N GLN A 37 -50.31 68.40 11.39
CA GLN A 37 -51.81 68.52 11.50
C GLN A 37 -52.62 68.86 10.21
N PRO A 38 -53.80 68.19 9.96
CA PRO A 38 -54.53 68.28 8.68
C PRO A 38 -55.99 68.80 8.77
N GLN A 39 -56.67 69.04 7.62
CA GLN A 39 -58.15 69.05 7.54
C GLN A 39 -58.72 68.73 6.13
N LEU A 40 -59.58 67.70 6.10
CA LEU A 40 -60.83 67.46 5.32
C LEU A 40 -61.02 67.92 3.83
N ALA A 41 -61.42 66.92 3.01
CA ALA A 41 -62.59 66.88 2.08
C ALA A 41 -62.43 66.82 0.53
N GLN A 42 -63.21 65.90 -0.08
CA GLN A 42 -63.77 65.82 -1.46
C GLN A 42 -62.93 65.36 -2.70
N GLY A 43 -63.61 64.67 -3.63
CA GLY A 43 -63.14 64.18 -4.96
C GLY A 43 -62.86 62.66 -4.98
N GLU A 44 -63.64 61.73 -5.55
CA GLU A 44 -64.29 61.53 -6.87
C GLU A 44 -63.39 61.07 -8.06
N ILE A 45 -63.74 59.88 -8.58
CA ILE A 45 -63.74 59.46 -10.01
C ILE A 45 -62.43 58.91 -10.66
N PRO A 46 -62.49 57.92 -11.60
CA PRO A 46 -61.52 56.82 -11.68
C PRO A 46 -60.84 56.55 -13.06
N GLY A 47 -59.88 55.61 -13.07
CA GLY A 47 -59.30 54.96 -14.27
C GLY A 47 -57.90 54.39 -13.96
N GLN A 48 -57.42 53.24 -14.48
CA GLN A 48 -57.87 52.45 -15.63
C GLN A 48 -57.91 50.93 -15.34
N GLN A 49 -58.71 50.20 -16.10
CA GLN A 49 -58.82 48.73 -16.10
C GLN A 49 -57.96 48.10 -17.20
N LEU A 50 -57.69 46.78 -17.06
CA LEU A 50 -57.67 45.69 -18.08
C LEU A 50 -56.40 44.78 -17.98
N PRO A 51 -56.50 43.46 -18.23
CA PRO A 51 -57.45 42.52 -17.59
C PRO A 51 -56.86 41.12 -17.26
N GLU A 52 -57.72 40.25 -16.71
CA GLU A 52 -57.71 38.77 -16.84
C GLU A 52 -56.54 37.92 -16.27
N GLN A 53 -56.78 37.22 -15.16
CA GLN A 53 -57.21 35.80 -15.20
C GLN A 53 -57.79 35.34 -13.84
N PRO A 54 -58.65 34.29 -13.79
CA PRO A 54 -59.46 33.97 -12.61
C PRO A 54 -58.76 33.06 -11.59
N ASN A 55 -59.11 33.29 -10.32
CA ASN A 55 -58.65 32.53 -9.17
C ASN A 55 -59.44 31.20 -9.03
N PRO A 56 -58.78 30.03 -8.84
CA PRO A 56 -59.43 28.81 -8.37
C PRO A 56 -59.23 28.67 -6.86
N ASP A 57 -60.32 28.63 -6.09
CA ASP A 57 -60.25 28.25 -4.67
C ASP A 57 -61.54 27.57 -4.21
N VAL A 58 -61.48 26.94 -3.02
CA VAL A 58 -62.54 26.15 -2.36
C VAL A 58 -62.72 24.70 -2.86
N GLN A 59 -61.91 23.80 -2.27
CA GLN A 59 -62.41 22.54 -1.71
C GLN A 59 -61.91 22.39 -0.27
N PRO A 60 -62.69 21.78 0.65
CA PRO A 60 -62.48 21.92 2.09
C PRO A 60 -61.35 21.05 2.63
N GLN A 61 -60.59 21.59 3.58
CA GLN A 61 -59.58 20.86 4.34
C GLN A 61 -60.24 19.85 5.28
N GLN A 62 -59.84 18.57 5.16
CA GLN A 62 -59.99 17.57 6.23
C GLN A 62 -58.85 17.73 7.24
N PRO A 63 -59.04 17.36 8.52
CA PRO A 63 -58.01 17.50 9.55
C PRO A 63 -56.82 16.58 9.26
N ALA A 64 -55.60 17.08 9.47
CA ALA A 64 -54.38 16.31 9.30
C ALA A 64 -54.18 15.36 10.50
N GLU A 65 -54.19 14.05 10.25
CA GLU A 65 -53.79 13.05 11.24
C GLU A 65 -52.28 13.14 11.50
N SER A 66 -51.91 13.17 12.79
CA SER A 66 -50.53 13.18 13.24
C SER A 66 -49.87 11.80 13.03
N VAL A 67 -48.98 11.70 12.04
CA VAL A 67 -48.21 10.49 11.78
C VAL A 67 -47.12 10.32 12.84
N VAL A 68 -47.38 9.52 13.87
CA VAL A 68 -46.38 9.08 14.84
C VAL A 68 -45.33 8.20 14.14
N VAL A 69 -44.05 8.52 14.30
CA VAL A 69 -42.93 7.76 13.74
C VAL A 69 -42.31 6.91 14.84
N THR A 70 -42.75 5.65 14.96
CA THR A 70 -42.22 4.69 15.93
C THR A 70 -40.83 4.17 15.55
N GLU A 71 -40.04 3.76 16.55
CA GLU A 71 -38.82 2.95 16.30
C GLU A 71 -39.21 1.68 15.53
N LEU A 72 -38.51 1.40 14.44
CA LEU A 72 -38.80 0.23 13.62
C LEU A 72 -38.54 -1.05 14.41
N SER A 73 -39.56 -1.88 14.53
CA SER A 73 -39.38 -3.25 15.03
C SER A 73 -38.36 -4.01 14.17
N ALA A 74 -37.69 -5.02 14.75
CA ALA A 74 -36.78 -5.88 13.99
C ALA A 74 -37.46 -6.52 12.76
N GLU A 75 -38.76 -6.82 12.86
CA GLU A 75 -39.60 -7.30 11.75
C GLU A 75 -39.85 -6.24 10.67
N GLU A 76 -40.02 -4.97 11.02
CA GLU A 76 -40.16 -3.90 10.03
C GLU A 76 -38.84 -3.48 9.38
N MET A 77 -37.73 -3.48 10.13
CA MET A 77 -36.40 -3.36 9.55
C MET A 77 -36.15 -4.50 8.54
N ARG A 78 -36.51 -5.73 8.91
CA ARG A 78 -36.45 -6.90 8.02
C ARG A 78 -37.37 -6.75 6.81
N ALA A 79 -38.60 -6.24 6.97
CA ALA A 79 -39.54 -6.01 5.88
C ALA A 79 -39.06 -4.89 4.92
N ARG A 80 -38.54 -3.78 5.44
CA ARG A 80 -37.95 -2.70 4.62
C ARG A 80 -36.70 -3.19 3.87
N ARG A 81 -35.83 -3.98 4.52
CA ARG A 81 -34.66 -4.62 3.87
C ARG A 81 -35.07 -5.63 2.78
N LEU A 82 -36.10 -6.45 3.01
CA LEU A 82 -36.63 -7.39 2.01
C LEU A 82 -37.22 -6.66 0.80
N ARG A 83 -37.92 -5.53 0.98
CA ARG A 83 -38.36 -4.68 -0.15
C ARG A 83 -37.18 -4.12 -0.94
N THR A 84 -36.12 -3.67 -0.26
CA THR A 84 -34.89 -3.16 -0.93
C THR A 84 -34.15 -4.25 -1.70
N LEU A 85 -34.13 -5.49 -1.20
CA LEU A 85 -33.56 -6.64 -1.91
C LEU A 85 -34.42 -7.06 -3.11
N ALA A 86 -35.76 -7.04 -2.97
CA ALA A 86 -36.68 -7.29 -4.09
C ALA A 86 -36.58 -6.24 -5.21
N ALA A 87 -36.40 -4.96 -4.85
CA ALA A 87 -36.18 -3.89 -5.81
C ALA A 87 -34.87 -4.07 -6.62
N ARG A 88 -33.84 -4.70 -6.03
CA ARG A 88 -32.56 -4.99 -6.70
C ARG A 88 -32.63 -6.21 -7.65
N SER A 89 -33.57 -7.13 -7.46
CA SER A 89 -33.74 -8.31 -8.32
C SER A 89 -34.75 -8.13 -9.47
N GLY A 90 -35.50 -7.03 -9.51
CA GLY A 90 -36.53 -6.75 -10.51
C GLY A 90 -36.08 -6.06 -11.81
N ILE A 91 -34.82 -5.64 -11.96
CA ILE A 91 -34.36 -4.87 -13.13
C ILE A 91 -33.86 -5.79 -14.26
N GLN A 92 -34.79 -6.52 -14.89
CA GLN A 92 -34.63 -7.04 -16.25
C GLN A 92 -35.95 -6.88 -17.04
N CYS A 93 -35.87 -6.19 -18.19
CA CYS A 93 -36.91 -6.04 -19.23
C CYS A 93 -38.24 -5.35 -18.85
N ALA A 94 -38.31 -4.03 -19.06
CA ALA A 94 -39.52 -3.35 -19.57
C ALA A 94 -39.13 -2.10 -20.39
N LEU A 95 -39.84 -1.82 -21.48
CA LEU A 95 -39.66 -0.60 -22.30
C LEU A 95 -40.49 0.57 -21.75
N ALA A 96 -40.09 1.80 -22.12
CA ALA A 96 -40.66 3.08 -21.65
C ALA A 96 -42.13 3.31 -22.08
N PRO A 97 -42.79 4.35 -21.52
CA PRO A 97 -42.85 5.60 -22.30
C PRO A 97 -42.69 6.91 -21.51
N LEU A 98 -42.56 8.00 -22.26
CA LEU A 98 -42.26 9.38 -21.85
C LEU A 98 -43.35 10.07 -21.01
N THR A 99 -42.95 10.97 -20.11
CA THR A 99 -43.59 12.27 -19.86
C THR A 99 -42.57 13.29 -19.35
N THR A 100 -42.83 14.58 -19.57
CA THR A 100 -41.87 15.70 -19.44
C THR A 100 -42.36 16.78 -18.47
N THR A 101 -41.47 17.33 -17.61
CA THR A 101 -41.24 18.78 -17.38
C THR A 101 -40.28 19.02 -16.18
N PRO A 102 -39.63 20.21 -16.05
CA PRO A 102 -38.26 20.27 -15.51
C PRO A 102 -38.06 21.09 -14.22
N ARG A 103 -36.92 20.89 -13.55
CA ARG A 103 -36.26 21.92 -12.71
C ARG A 103 -34.72 21.85 -12.81
N LYS A 104 -34.08 22.99 -12.51
CA LYS A 104 -32.72 23.38 -12.92
C LYS A 104 -31.58 22.61 -12.22
N PRO A 105 -30.47 22.30 -12.91
CA PRO A 105 -29.18 21.98 -12.29
C PRO A 105 -28.30 23.23 -12.12
N THR A 106 -27.53 23.30 -11.03
CA THR A 106 -26.45 24.28 -10.83
C THR A 106 -25.13 23.77 -11.40
N ASN A 107 -24.37 24.64 -12.06
CA ASN A 107 -23.11 24.32 -12.72
C ASN A 107 -21.97 23.99 -11.73
N VAL A 108 -21.22 22.92 -12.02
CA VAL A 108 -19.76 22.90 -11.88
C VAL A 108 -19.19 22.25 -13.16
N SER A 109 -18.18 22.88 -13.76
CA SER A 109 -17.64 22.56 -15.09
C SER A 109 -16.44 21.62 -15.06
N GLY A 110 -16.34 20.66 -16.00
CA GLY A 110 -15.10 19.87 -16.11
C GLY A 110 -15.01 18.65 -17.04
N GLU A 111 -15.93 18.40 -18.00
CA GLU A 111 -15.70 17.35 -19.01
C GLU A 111 -14.98 17.88 -20.27
N SER A 112 -14.02 17.12 -20.80
CA SER A 112 -13.53 17.27 -22.17
C SER A 112 -13.80 16.00 -22.97
N ARG A 113 -14.91 15.99 -23.71
CA ARG A 113 -15.20 15.02 -24.78
C ARG A 113 -14.58 15.49 -26.10
N LEU A 114 -13.96 14.58 -26.86
CA LEU A 114 -13.96 14.65 -28.34
C LEU A 114 -13.95 13.24 -28.96
N VAL A 115 -14.96 12.94 -29.77
CA VAL A 115 -15.07 11.80 -30.69
C VAL A 115 -15.89 12.24 -31.90
N ARG A 116 -15.50 11.78 -33.11
CA ARG A 116 -16.07 12.05 -34.46
C ARG A 116 -15.78 13.45 -35.03
N GLU A 117 -15.62 13.65 -36.34
CA GLU A 117 -16.08 12.87 -37.52
C GLU A 117 -15.03 12.64 -38.62
N ALA A 118 -15.20 11.57 -39.40
CA ALA A 118 -14.97 11.49 -40.87
C ALA A 118 -15.54 10.17 -41.45
N THR A 119 -16.12 10.20 -42.66
CA THR A 119 -16.69 9.06 -43.41
C THR A 119 -16.24 9.14 -44.91
N PRO A 120 -16.75 8.35 -45.87
CA PRO A 120 -16.33 6.97 -46.20
C PRO A 120 -15.80 6.81 -47.66
N GLY A 121 -15.26 5.63 -48.02
CA GLY A 121 -14.85 5.31 -49.41
C GLY A 121 -14.46 3.85 -49.64
N GLU A 122 -14.73 3.32 -50.84
CA GLU A 122 -14.78 1.87 -51.15
C GLU A 122 -13.52 1.29 -51.83
N LYS A 123 -13.17 0.02 -51.56
CA LYS A 123 -13.27 -1.09 -52.55
C LYS A 123 -12.85 -2.47 -52.00
N GLU A 124 -13.31 -3.51 -52.69
CA GLU A 124 -13.43 -4.92 -52.27
C GLU A 124 -12.15 -5.75 -52.45
N VAL A 125 -11.99 -6.83 -51.66
CA VAL A 125 -11.93 -8.25 -52.13
C VAL A 125 -12.45 -9.16 -50.99
N SER A 126 -13.18 -10.21 -51.36
CA SER A 126 -13.95 -11.12 -50.48
C SER A 126 -13.26 -12.44 -50.08
N LEU A 127 -13.61 -13.00 -48.90
CA LEU A 127 -14.22 -14.35 -48.69
C LEU A 127 -14.24 -14.73 -47.18
N PRO A 128 -15.08 -15.70 -46.71
CA PRO A 128 -15.70 -15.59 -45.37
C PRO A 128 -15.48 -16.78 -44.43
N THR A 129 -15.50 -16.53 -43.11
CA THR A 129 -15.89 -17.54 -42.10
C THR A 129 -16.65 -16.92 -40.92
N SER A 130 -17.78 -17.52 -40.58
CA SER A 130 -18.62 -17.17 -39.43
C SER A 130 -17.98 -17.50 -38.07
N ALA A 131 -17.97 -16.56 -37.13
CA ALA A 131 -17.79 -16.84 -35.70
C ALA A 131 -18.67 -15.89 -34.86
N PRO A 132 -19.35 -16.38 -33.80
CA PRO A 132 -20.33 -15.57 -33.05
C PRO A 132 -19.67 -14.63 -32.05
N ALA A 133 -20.30 -13.46 -31.84
CA ALA A 133 -19.87 -12.46 -30.87
C ALA A 133 -19.90 -13.00 -29.43
N TRP A 134 -18.79 -12.84 -28.71
CA TRP A 134 -18.72 -13.09 -27.28
C TRP A 134 -19.19 -11.85 -26.53
N ARG A 135 -20.21 -12.01 -25.67
CA ARG A 135 -20.65 -10.96 -24.76
C ARG A 135 -19.50 -10.57 -23.83
N GLU A 136 -19.29 -9.27 -23.68
CA GLU A 136 -18.52 -8.71 -22.56
C GLU A 136 -19.23 -9.09 -21.26
N LEU A 137 -18.56 -9.90 -20.43
CA LEU A 137 -18.97 -10.14 -19.06
C LEU A 137 -18.44 -9.00 -18.20
N SER A 138 -19.17 -7.88 -18.19
CA SER A 138 -19.03 -6.82 -17.20
C SER A 138 -19.53 -7.31 -15.82
N GLY A 139 -18.79 -8.25 -15.23
CA GLY A 139 -19.03 -8.70 -13.87
C GLY A 139 -18.63 -7.61 -12.88
N LYS A 140 -19.61 -7.04 -12.17
CA LYS A 140 -19.33 -6.27 -10.96
C LYS A 140 -18.61 -7.18 -9.96
N PRO A 141 -17.59 -6.72 -9.24
CA PRO A 141 -17.00 -7.50 -8.17
C PRO A 141 -18.01 -7.61 -7.02
N ASP A 142 -18.55 -8.80 -6.77
CA ASP A 142 -19.14 -9.11 -5.48
C ASP A 142 -18.04 -8.99 -4.42
N MET A 143 -18.29 -8.21 -3.36
CA MET A 143 -17.39 -8.12 -2.23
C MET A 143 -17.51 -9.35 -1.33
N ASP A 144 -16.89 -10.45 -1.77
CA ASP A 144 -16.64 -11.62 -0.94
C ASP A 144 -15.57 -11.29 0.12
N VAL A 145 -16.02 -10.90 1.32
CA VAL A 145 -15.17 -10.91 2.53
C VAL A 145 -14.99 -12.37 2.97
N GLU A 146 -14.08 -13.09 2.29
CA GLU A 146 -13.66 -14.43 2.73
C GLU A 146 -12.85 -14.34 4.03
N MET A 147 -13.55 -14.40 5.18
CA MET A 147 -12.94 -14.72 6.48
C MET A 147 -12.39 -16.15 6.48
N LYS A 148 -11.25 -16.36 5.82
CA LYS A 148 -10.45 -17.58 5.93
C LYS A 148 -9.55 -17.47 7.14
N SER A 149 -10.11 -17.89 8.28
CA SER A 149 -9.36 -18.19 9.50
C SER A 149 -8.09 -18.96 9.16
N VAL A 150 -6.95 -18.49 9.66
CA VAL A 150 -5.67 -19.20 9.58
C VAL A 150 -5.85 -20.52 10.34
N VAL A 151 -5.98 -21.62 9.61
CA VAL A 151 -6.01 -22.96 10.21
C VAL A 151 -4.61 -23.25 10.73
N SER A 152 -4.50 -23.55 12.03
CA SER A 152 -3.26 -23.88 12.70
C SER A 152 -2.51 -24.99 11.95
N THR A 153 -1.33 -24.67 11.43
CA THR A 153 -0.42 -25.67 10.83
C THR A 153 -0.01 -26.66 11.92
N PRO A 154 0.06 -27.99 11.66
CA PRO A 154 0.51 -28.95 12.65
C PRO A 154 1.96 -28.66 13.06
N MET A 155 2.22 -28.60 14.37
CA MET A 155 3.59 -28.56 14.88
C MET A 155 4.26 -29.91 14.62
N GLN A 156 5.47 -29.87 14.06
CA GLN A 156 6.45 -30.94 14.22
C GLN A 156 7.54 -30.40 15.13
N ASP A 157 7.57 -30.88 16.36
CA ASP A 157 8.69 -30.67 17.26
C ASP A 157 9.90 -31.43 16.70
N VAL A 158 10.98 -30.70 16.45
CA VAL A 158 12.31 -31.26 16.19
C VAL A 158 13.27 -30.55 17.13
N ASP A 159 13.62 -31.23 18.22
CA ASP A 159 14.73 -30.84 19.08
C ASP A 159 16.01 -30.73 18.24
N MET A 160 16.68 -29.58 18.28
CA MET A 160 18.09 -29.51 17.91
C MET A 160 18.92 -28.82 19.00
N THR A 161 19.78 -29.65 19.56
CA THR A 161 20.87 -29.39 20.50
C THR A 161 21.74 -28.17 20.14
N THR A 162 22.08 -27.42 21.19
CA THR A 162 23.25 -26.54 21.35
C THR A 162 24.32 -26.60 20.25
N ALA A 163 24.45 -25.50 19.50
CA ALA A 163 25.59 -25.25 18.61
C ALA A 163 26.19 -23.84 18.84
N LEU A 164 27.29 -23.84 19.59
CA LEU A 164 28.47 -22.96 19.47
C LEU A 164 28.30 -21.49 19.04
N SER A 165 28.63 -20.63 20.00
CA SER A 165 29.06 -19.24 19.84
C SER A 165 29.91 -18.95 18.58
N LEU A 166 29.42 -18.05 17.72
CA LEU A 166 30.25 -17.31 16.75
C LEU A 166 30.54 -15.90 17.31
N PRO A 167 31.77 -15.40 17.17
CA PRO A 167 32.18 -14.13 17.76
C PRO A 167 31.63 -12.92 16.99
N THR A 168 31.47 -11.82 17.72
CA THR A 168 31.24 -10.46 17.21
C THR A 168 32.18 -10.12 16.04
N ALA A 169 31.64 -10.06 14.84
CA ALA A 169 32.32 -9.52 13.67
C ALA A 169 32.12 -8.00 13.62
N GLU A 170 33.13 -7.24 14.05
CA GLU A 170 33.12 -5.78 13.94
C GLU A 170 32.96 -5.34 12.48
N ALA A 171 32.00 -4.44 12.23
CA ALA A 171 31.73 -3.89 10.91
C ALA A 171 32.94 -3.08 10.41
N THR A 172 33.77 -3.72 9.56
CA THR A 172 35.01 -3.14 9.06
C THR A 172 34.72 -1.92 8.18
N LYS A 173 35.13 -0.74 8.65
CA LYS A 173 35.08 0.51 7.87
C LYS A 173 35.93 0.36 6.61
N ARG A 174 35.30 0.13 5.45
CA ARG A 174 35.96 0.28 4.14
C ARG A 174 36.27 1.75 3.90
N SER A 175 37.49 2.14 4.28
CA SER A 175 38.05 3.45 3.96
C SER A 175 38.19 3.60 2.45
N VAL A 176 37.78 4.75 1.93
CA VAL A 176 38.15 5.19 0.58
C VAL A 176 39.67 5.35 0.52
N LEU A 177 40.26 4.96 -0.61
CA LEU A 177 41.70 5.10 -0.88
C LEU A 177 42.15 6.56 -0.68
N GLN A 178 43.00 6.78 0.34
CA GLN A 178 43.86 7.95 0.41
C GLN A 178 45.20 7.65 -0.26
N SER A 179 45.79 8.69 -0.84
CA SER A 179 47.07 8.70 -1.56
C SER A 179 48.19 7.90 -0.87
N CYS A 180 48.95 7.15 -1.67
CA CYS A 180 50.15 6.45 -1.23
C CYS A 180 51.16 7.36 -0.50
N LYS A 181 51.29 7.18 0.81
CA LYS A 181 52.53 7.46 1.56
C LYS A 181 53.00 6.17 2.21
N ILE A 182 53.89 5.44 1.54
CA ILE A 182 54.49 4.21 2.06
C ILE A 182 55.69 4.58 2.96
N SER A 183 55.55 4.30 4.26
CA SER A 183 56.60 4.44 5.27
C SER A 183 57.82 3.57 4.94
N ALA A 184 58.99 4.00 5.42
CA ALA A 184 60.19 3.17 5.39
C ALA A 184 60.05 1.95 6.32
N GLY A 185 60.61 0.82 5.87
CA GLY A 185 60.77 -0.41 6.63
C GLY A 185 61.95 -1.17 6.04
N ASN A 186 62.93 -1.49 6.88
CA ASN A 186 64.23 -2.00 6.42
C ASN A 186 64.13 -3.42 5.85
N ALA A 187 64.75 -3.63 4.70
CA ALA A 187 65.13 -4.95 4.21
C ALA A 187 66.61 -4.88 3.83
N GLU A 188 67.47 -5.50 4.64
CA GLU A 188 68.87 -5.74 4.29
C GLU A 188 68.92 -6.74 3.14
N LEU A 189 69.52 -6.36 2.01
CA LEU A 189 69.88 -7.29 0.94
C LEU A 189 71.20 -6.85 0.31
N SER A 190 72.07 -7.84 0.11
CA SER A 190 73.49 -7.73 -0.21
C SER A 190 73.78 -6.98 -1.50
N ILE A 191 74.73 -6.03 -1.43
CA ILE A 191 75.31 -5.37 -2.60
C ILE A 191 76.36 -6.30 -3.23
N GLU A 192 76.02 -6.92 -4.36
CA GLU A 192 77.05 -7.43 -5.28
C GLU A 192 77.63 -6.28 -6.10
N THR A 193 78.84 -5.84 -5.76
CA THR A 193 79.60 -4.87 -6.55
C THR A 193 80.14 -5.50 -7.83
N VAL A 194 79.34 -5.50 -8.90
CA VAL A 194 79.85 -5.71 -10.26
C VAL A 194 80.51 -4.42 -10.75
N VAL A 195 81.84 -4.42 -10.81
CA VAL A 195 82.65 -3.29 -11.28
C VAL A 195 82.62 -3.24 -12.82
N GLY A 196 81.55 -2.67 -13.36
CA GLY A 196 81.50 -2.16 -14.73
C GLY A 196 81.92 -0.69 -14.80
N PRO A 197 82.23 -0.15 -16.00
CA PRO A 197 82.48 1.29 -16.15
C PRO A 197 81.24 2.08 -15.72
N LYS A 198 81.45 3.20 -15.03
CA LYS A 198 80.36 4.10 -14.60
C LYS A 198 79.68 4.73 -15.82
N LYS A 199 78.65 4.07 -16.35
CA LYS A 199 77.75 4.59 -17.38
C LYS A 199 77.22 5.96 -16.95
N SER A 200 77.10 6.89 -17.90
CA SER A 200 76.54 8.21 -17.61
C SER A 200 75.09 8.10 -17.13
N ALA A 201 74.58 9.14 -16.48
CA ALA A 201 73.17 9.18 -16.08
C ALA A 201 72.23 9.02 -17.30
N ASP A 202 72.63 9.60 -18.44
CA ASP A 202 71.87 9.51 -19.70
C ASP A 202 71.92 8.11 -20.29
N GLU A 203 73.06 7.41 -20.27
CA GLU A 203 73.14 6.01 -20.70
C GLU A 203 72.31 5.08 -19.81
N GLN A 204 72.23 5.36 -18.51
CA GLN A 204 71.36 4.62 -17.58
C GLN A 204 69.88 4.88 -17.88
N ASN A 205 69.51 6.13 -18.20
CA ASN A 205 68.17 6.49 -18.62
C ASN A 205 67.80 5.88 -19.99
N GLU A 206 68.72 5.87 -20.96
CA GLU A 206 68.56 5.23 -22.27
C GLU A 206 68.26 3.72 -22.12
N GLN A 207 69.04 3.02 -21.29
CA GLN A 207 68.79 1.59 -20.99
C GLN A 207 67.55 1.33 -20.12
N LEU A 208 67.12 2.29 -19.29
CA LEU A 208 65.86 2.20 -18.57
C LEU A 208 64.68 2.33 -19.55
N LEU A 209 64.69 3.36 -20.39
CA LEU A 209 63.64 3.62 -21.39
C LEU A 209 63.52 2.46 -22.37
N SER A 210 64.63 1.90 -22.87
CA SER A 210 64.60 0.72 -23.76
C SER A 210 63.90 -0.49 -23.11
N ARG A 211 64.14 -0.73 -21.80
CA ARG A 211 63.46 -1.80 -21.05
C ARG A 211 61.98 -1.49 -20.80
N LEU A 212 61.66 -0.25 -20.43
CA LEU A 212 60.28 0.20 -20.19
C LEU A 212 59.42 0.05 -21.44
N LEU A 213 59.89 0.57 -22.57
CA LEU A 213 59.20 0.53 -23.86
C LEU A 213 59.29 -0.84 -24.56
N ASN A 214 60.11 -1.76 -24.05
CA ASN A 214 60.41 -3.04 -24.70
C ASN A 214 60.86 -2.87 -26.18
N ALA A 215 61.61 -1.81 -26.46
CA ALA A 215 62.08 -1.44 -27.80
C ALA A 215 63.56 -1.05 -27.81
N THR A 216 64.23 -1.18 -28.97
CA THR A 216 65.63 -0.80 -29.18
C THR A 216 65.77 0.09 -30.42
N TRP A 217 66.62 1.11 -30.31
CA TRP A 217 66.95 2.06 -31.39
C TRP A 217 68.47 2.29 -31.50
N ASN A 218 69.26 1.47 -30.81
CA ASN A 218 70.71 1.50 -30.78
C ASN A 218 71.26 0.10 -30.39
N GLU A 219 72.58 -0.06 -30.41
CA GLU A 219 73.28 -1.32 -30.06
C GLU A 219 73.28 -1.67 -28.56
N TYR A 220 72.85 -0.74 -27.69
CA TYR A 220 72.97 -0.86 -26.22
C TYR A 220 71.62 -1.09 -25.50
N GLY A 221 70.51 -1.07 -26.24
CA GLY A 221 69.17 -1.34 -25.74
C GLY A 221 68.89 -2.83 -25.54
N SER A 222 67.83 -3.16 -24.81
CA SER A 222 67.47 -4.54 -24.44
C SER A 222 65.97 -4.87 -24.58
N GLY A 223 65.25 -4.08 -25.37
CA GLY A 223 63.89 -4.39 -25.80
C GLY A 223 63.80 -5.39 -26.96
N SER A 224 62.61 -5.94 -27.21
CA SER A 224 62.38 -6.89 -28.30
C SER A 224 61.98 -6.26 -29.64
N ILE A 225 61.44 -5.03 -29.64
CA ILE A 225 61.00 -4.35 -30.87
C ILE A 225 62.13 -3.46 -31.42
N ILE A 226 62.71 -3.85 -32.55
CA ILE A 226 63.75 -3.07 -33.23
C ILE A 226 63.10 -1.88 -33.97
N CYS A 227 63.44 -0.66 -33.56
CA CYS A 227 62.96 0.61 -34.10
C CYS A 227 64.04 1.22 -35.02
N ALA A 228 64.05 0.75 -36.26
CA ALA A 228 65.09 1.03 -37.26
C ALA A 228 64.96 2.44 -37.87
N GLN A 229 63.74 2.97 -37.99
CA GLN A 229 63.54 4.35 -38.45
C GLN A 229 64.05 5.34 -37.38
N SER A 230 63.74 5.05 -36.11
CA SER A 230 64.23 5.79 -34.95
C SER A 230 65.76 5.74 -34.83
N ALA A 231 66.37 4.57 -35.09
CA ALA A 231 67.82 4.43 -35.15
C ALA A 231 68.44 5.28 -36.27
N SER A 232 67.93 5.18 -37.50
CA SER A 232 68.45 5.94 -38.65
C SER A 232 68.27 7.46 -38.48
N PHE A 233 67.20 7.90 -37.82
CA PHE A 233 67.02 9.31 -37.45
C PHE A 233 68.14 9.80 -36.50
N LEU A 234 68.54 8.98 -35.52
CA LEU A 234 69.62 9.31 -34.59
C LEU A 234 71.00 9.26 -35.23
N GLU A 235 71.24 8.40 -36.22
CA GLU A 235 72.46 8.43 -37.04
C GLU A 235 72.58 9.73 -37.85
N GLN A 236 71.45 10.25 -38.37
CA GLN A 236 71.40 11.53 -39.08
C GLN A 236 71.47 12.75 -38.15
N GLN A 237 71.05 12.60 -36.88
CA GLN A 237 70.97 13.67 -35.89
C GLN A 237 71.66 13.29 -34.56
N PRO A 238 72.96 12.96 -34.55
CA PRO A 238 73.63 12.39 -33.37
C PRO A 238 73.66 13.34 -32.16
N HIS A 239 73.50 14.65 -32.38
CA HIS A 239 73.37 15.63 -31.30
C HIS A 239 72.08 15.47 -30.47
N ARG A 240 71.10 14.72 -30.96
CA ARG A 240 69.83 14.40 -30.26
C ARG A 240 69.85 13.05 -29.52
N ARG A 241 71.00 12.38 -29.41
CA ARG A 241 71.07 11.04 -28.77
C ARG A 241 70.45 10.96 -27.36
N PHE A 242 70.48 12.05 -26.60
CA PHE A 242 69.90 12.12 -25.25
C PHE A 242 68.66 13.06 -25.18
N ASP A 243 68.09 13.43 -26.32
CA ASP A 243 66.77 14.08 -26.44
C ASP A 243 65.68 13.02 -26.24
N PHE A 244 65.53 12.56 -24.99
CA PHE A 244 64.64 11.45 -24.66
C PHE A 244 63.18 11.72 -25.01
N GLU A 245 62.72 12.98 -25.03
CA GLU A 245 61.34 13.31 -25.39
C GLU A 245 61.05 12.96 -26.86
N CYS A 246 61.93 13.40 -27.76
CA CYS A 246 61.84 13.06 -29.18
C CYS A 246 61.99 11.54 -29.41
N ILE A 247 62.95 10.90 -28.74
CA ILE A 247 63.23 9.47 -28.88
C ILE A 247 62.06 8.62 -28.42
N VAL A 248 61.54 8.83 -27.20
CA VAL A 248 60.45 8.02 -26.64
C VAL A 248 59.19 8.15 -27.50
N ALA A 249 58.87 9.36 -27.98
CA ALA A 249 57.72 9.57 -28.86
C ALA A 249 57.87 8.83 -30.21
N ASN A 250 59.02 8.95 -30.87
CA ASN A 250 59.29 8.30 -32.15
C ASN A 250 59.31 6.77 -32.02
N VAL A 251 59.97 6.23 -30.98
CA VAL A 251 60.06 4.79 -30.71
C VAL A 251 58.69 4.19 -30.43
N LEU A 252 57.86 4.85 -29.61
CA LEU A 252 56.47 4.40 -29.40
C LEU A 252 55.65 4.45 -30.68
N MET A 253 55.80 5.49 -31.51
CA MET A 253 55.08 5.62 -32.77
C MET A 253 55.48 4.53 -33.78
N GLU A 254 56.79 4.28 -33.93
CA GLU A 254 57.30 3.22 -34.79
C GLU A 254 56.84 1.83 -34.31
N ALA A 255 56.96 1.54 -33.01
CA ALA A 255 56.48 0.28 -32.43
C ALA A 255 54.97 0.08 -32.65
N VAL A 256 54.16 1.11 -32.42
CA VAL A 256 52.70 1.05 -32.63
C VAL A 256 52.34 0.85 -34.10
N LEU A 257 53.01 1.55 -35.03
CA LEU A 257 52.80 1.36 -36.48
C LEU A 257 53.17 -0.05 -36.93
N LYS A 258 54.29 -0.61 -36.46
CA LYS A 258 54.69 -2.00 -36.74
C LYS A 258 53.66 -3.03 -36.27
N ILE A 259 53.07 -2.82 -35.09
CA ILE A 259 51.99 -3.70 -34.59
C ILE A 259 50.73 -3.56 -35.45
N TYR A 260 50.34 -2.34 -35.84
CA TYR A 260 49.20 -2.11 -36.73
C TYR A 260 49.38 -2.77 -38.11
N ASN A 261 50.58 -2.69 -38.66
CA ASN A 261 50.93 -3.25 -39.97
C ASN A 261 51.13 -4.78 -39.95
N GLY A 262 51.18 -5.41 -38.76
CA GLY A 262 51.40 -6.85 -38.60
C GLY A 262 52.86 -7.31 -38.67
N GLU A 263 53.82 -6.38 -38.70
CA GLU A 263 55.26 -6.62 -38.92
C GLU A 263 55.97 -7.39 -37.78
N LEU A 264 55.26 -7.77 -36.73
CA LEU A 264 55.80 -8.34 -35.48
C LEU A 264 55.19 -9.70 -35.09
N ILE A 265 54.39 -10.33 -35.98
CA ILE A 265 53.66 -11.57 -35.66
C ILE A 265 54.43 -12.84 -36.07
N GLU A 266 55.50 -12.73 -36.87
CA GLU A 266 56.34 -13.87 -37.26
C GLU A 266 57.49 -14.12 -36.30
N GLY A 267 57.22 -14.87 -35.22
CA GLY A 267 58.26 -15.58 -34.47
C GLY A 267 58.21 -15.44 -32.95
N ASP A 268 57.33 -16.20 -32.28
CA ASP A 268 57.82 -17.20 -31.32
C ASP A 268 56.79 -18.31 -31.05
N GLY A 269 57.29 -19.54 -30.85
CA GLY A 269 56.47 -20.74 -30.74
C GLY A 269 55.89 -20.97 -29.34
N VAL A 270 54.94 -20.14 -28.90
CA VAL A 270 54.16 -20.43 -27.68
C VAL A 270 52.74 -20.89 -28.04
N SER A 271 52.49 -22.18 -27.83
CA SER A 271 51.14 -22.74 -27.83
C SER A 271 50.32 -22.11 -26.71
N VAL A 272 49.61 -21.02 -27.03
CA VAL A 272 48.46 -20.59 -26.24
C VAL A 272 47.41 -21.66 -26.41
N LYS A 273 47.37 -22.61 -25.47
CA LYS A 273 46.19 -23.45 -25.28
C LYS A 273 45.01 -22.51 -25.05
N ALA A 274 44.13 -22.44 -26.04
CA ALA A 274 42.80 -21.90 -25.87
C ALA A 274 42.08 -22.80 -24.86
N ASP A 275 42.10 -22.36 -23.60
CA ASP A 275 41.27 -22.94 -22.55
C ASP A 275 39.85 -22.48 -22.86
N ASP A 276 39.14 -23.26 -23.69
CA ASP A 276 37.74 -23.08 -24.10
C ASP A 276 36.81 -23.19 -22.89
N LYS A 277 36.86 -22.17 -22.02
CA LYS A 277 35.78 -21.86 -21.09
C LYS A 277 34.73 -21.11 -21.88
N GLU A 278 33.56 -21.72 -22.03
CA GLU A 278 32.38 -21.21 -22.73
C GLU A 278 31.99 -19.80 -22.26
N PHE A 279 32.60 -18.77 -22.84
CA PHE A 279 32.04 -17.43 -22.87
C PHE A 279 31.20 -17.34 -24.14
N SER A 280 29.88 -17.30 -23.95
CA SER A 280 28.93 -17.21 -25.04
C SER A 280 29.23 -15.98 -25.89
N SER A 281 29.86 -16.20 -27.04
CA SER A 281 29.90 -15.22 -28.13
C SER A 281 28.47 -14.79 -28.45
N ALA A 282 28.32 -13.55 -28.91
CA ALA A 282 27.02 -12.99 -29.26
C ALA A 282 26.44 -13.66 -30.52
N LYS A 283 25.91 -14.88 -30.37
CA LYS A 283 25.00 -15.47 -31.35
C LYS A 283 23.88 -14.46 -31.57
N LYS A 284 23.65 -14.11 -32.84
CA LYS A 284 22.49 -13.32 -33.29
C LYS A 284 21.20 -14.04 -32.91
N ILE A 285 20.75 -13.84 -31.68
CA ILE A 285 19.34 -13.95 -31.33
C ILE A 285 18.72 -12.73 -31.99
N LYS A 286 17.82 -12.94 -32.96
CA LYS A 286 16.92 -11.88 -33.41
C LYS A 286 16.22 -11.37 -32.15
N SER A 287 16.43 -10.12 -31.77
CA SER A 287 15.55 -9.52 -30.80
C SER A 287 14.20 -9.32 -31.48
N ASP A 288 13.15 -9.88 -30.89
CA ASP A 288 11.78 -9.42 -31.16
C ASP A 288 11.60 -8.06 -30.48
N ASP A 289 12.37 -7.06 -30.93
CA ASP A 289 12.28 -5.65 -30.53
C ASP A 289 11.16 -4.93 -31.30
N THR A 290 10.07 -5.64 -31.63
CA THR A 290 8.88 -5.07 -32.26
C THR A 290 8.30 -3.92 -31.43
N GLU A 291 8.31 -4.02 -30.08
CA GLU A 291 7.91 -2.90 -29.21
C GLU A 291 8.85 -1.68 -29.31
N VAL A 292 10.16 -1.85 -29.48
CA VAL A 292 11.10 -0.71 -29.55
C VAL A 292 11.04 -0.04 -30.92
N GLN A 293 10.82 -0.83 -31.98
CA GLN A 293 10.55 -0.29 -33.32
C GLN A 293 9.18 0.40 -33.40
N GLU A 294 8.15 -0.06 -32.70
CA GLU A 294 6.87 0.65 -32.59
C GLU A 294 7.02 2.01 -31.90
N ILE A 295 7.82 2.11 -30.84
CA ILE A 295 8.09 3.38 -30.13
C ILE A 295 8.78 4.40 -31.06
N LEU A 296 9.77 3.95 -31.83
CA LEU A 296 10.48 4.80 -32.80
C LEU A 296 9.65 5.12 -34.06
N ALA A 297 8.83 4.19 -34.54
CA ALA A 297 7.95 4.42 -35.69
C ALA A 297 6.85 5.45 -35.39
N ASN A 298 6.30 5.43 -34.18
CA ASN A 298 5.29 6.40 -33.75
C ASN A 298 5.86 7.83 -33.59
N ALA A 299 7.17 7.99 -33.32
CA ALA A 299 7.82 9.30 -33.27
C ALA A 299 7.97 9.95 -34.66
N VAL A 300 7.99 9.16 -35.75
CA VAL A 300 8.02 9.66 -37.13
C VAL A 300 6.61 10.08 -37.61
N ALA A 301 5.56 9.55 -36.99
CA ALA A 301 4.16 9.80 -37.38
C ALA A 301 3.54 11.11 -36.85
N THR A 302 4.27 11.91 -36.06
CA THR A 302 3.78 13.17 -35.46
C THR A 302 4.51 14.44 -35.91
N GLY A 303 5.43 14.35 -36.86
CA GLY A 303 6.09 15.50 -37.50
C GLY A 303 5.57 15.75 -38.93
N GLY A 304 4.37 16.31 -39.10
CA GLY A 304 3.76 16.35 -40.43
C GLY A 304 2.48 17.17 -40.62
N ALA A 305 2.37 18.38 -40.06
CA ALA A 305 1.38 19.37 -40.50
C ALA A 305 1.83 20.82 -40.18
N THR A 306 1.39 21.78 -41.00
CA THR A 306 1.60 23.25 -40.85
C THR A 306 3.01 23.82 -41.10
N ALA A 307 3.36 23.96 -42.39
CA ALA A 307 4.10 25.13 -42.92
C ALA A 307 4.07 25.13 -44.46
N SER A 308 2.99 25.66 -45.06
CA SER A 308 2.92 25.98 -46.49
C SER A 308 3.06 27.50 -46.68
N GLY A 309 4.09 27.95 -47.40
CA GLY A 309 4.43 29.36 -47.55
C GLY A 309 5.45 29.63 -48.67
N GLU A 310 4.98 29.47 -49.90
CA GLU A 310 5.47 30.00 -51.19
C GLU A 310 6.78 30.83 -51.24
N THR A 311 7.73 30.42 -52.09
CA THR A 311 8.12 31.15 -53.33
C THR A 311 9.16 30.35 -54.14
N ALA A 312 9.30 30.63 -55.44
CA ALA A 312 9.96 29.75 -56.41
C ALA A 312 11.01 30.42 -57.34
N ALA A 313 12.06 29.67 -57.72
CA ALA A 313 12.90 29.79 -58.93
C ALA A 313 13.84 28.54 -58.96
N ALA A 314 13.86 27.65 -59.97
CA ALA A 314 14.50 27.76 -61.31
C ALA A 314 16.04 27.93 -61.25
N ALA A 315 16.92 27.21 -61.97
CA ALA A 315 16.82 26.18 -63.03
C ALA A 315 18.10 25.28 -63.01
N ALA A 316 18.06 23.96 -63.23
CA ALA A 316 18.23 23.20 -64.50
C ALA A 316 19.65 23.14 -65.13
N GLY A 317 20.16 21.91 -65.35
CA GLY A 317 21.39 21.54 -66.11
C GLY A 317 22.01 20.22 -65.59
N ALA A 318 21.71 19.05 -66.18
CA ALA A 318 22.47 18.37 -67.28
C ALA A 318 23.85 17.79 -66.83
N SER A 319 24.25 16.53 -67.10
CA SER A 319 23.68 15.46 -67.96
C SER A 319 24.34 14.06 -67.79
N GLY A 320 23.53 13.00 -67.58
CA GLY A 320 23.71 11.58 -68.02
C GLY A 320 24.95 10.74 -67.61
N PRO A 321 25.08 9.46 -68.08
CA PRO A 321 24.07 8.64 -68.80
C PRO A 321 24.06 7.10 -68.46
N ILE A 322 23.21 6.35 -69.20
CA ILE A 322 23.22 4.88 -69.51
C ILE A 322 22.33 3.93 -68.67
N GLU A 323 21.59 3.06 -69.39
CA GLU A 323 20.60 2.08 -68.93
C GLU A 323 21.05 0.60 -69.08
N ALA A 324 20.39 -0.28 -68.31
CA ALA A 324 20.11 -1.71 -68.59
C ALA A 324 21.29 -2.73 -68.57
N THR A 325 21.15 -4.02 -68.23
CA THR A 325 19.99 -4.92 -68.01
C THR A 325 20.20 -5.95 -66.87
N SER A 326 19.14 -6.25 -66.12
CA SER A 326 18.77 -7.52 -65.43
C SER A 326 19.82 -8.60 -65.02
N SER A 327 19.83 -8.96 -63.72
CA SER A 327 19.76 -10.38 -63.28
C SER A 327 19.26 -10.50 -61.83
N GLU A 328 18.62 -11.62 -61.52
CA GLU A 328 18.07 -11.95 -60.21
C GLU A 328 19.16 -12.23 -59.15
N ALA A 329 19.01 -11.66 -57.95
CA ALA A 329 19.51 -12.24 -56.69
C ALA A 329 18.84 -11.55 -55.49
N ALA A 330 18.02 -12.28 -54.73
CA ALA A 330 17.52 -11.82 -53.44
C ALA A 330 18.65 -11.84 -52.40
N GLY A 331 19.43 -10.76 -52.33
CA GLY A 331 20.55 -10.59 -51.42
C GLY A 331 20.10 -10.49 -49.96
N THR A 332 20.14 -11.60 -49.24
CA THR A 332 20.04 -11.64 -47.78
C THR A 332 21.10 -10.73 -47.15
N CYS A 333 20.68 -9.80 -46.28
CA CYS A 333 21.61 -8.96 -45.52
C CYS A 333 22.40 -9.79 -44.49
N VAL A 334 23.47 -10.43 -44.95
CA VAL A 334 24.47 -11.09 -44.10
C VAL A 334 25.28 -10.00 -43.40
N ALA A 335 24.80 -9.52 -42.26
CA ALA A 335 25.61 -8.64 -41.42
C ALA A 335 26.90 -9.40 -41.00
N PRO A 336 28.10 -8.81 -41.17
CA PRO A 336 29.36 -9.52 -41.05
C PRO A 336 29.64 -10.00 -39.62
N PRO A 337 30.53 -11.00 -39.42
CA PRO A 337 30.98 -11.40 -38.10
C PRO A 337 31.92 -10.33 -37.54
N VAL A 338 31.46 -9.57 -36.54
CA VAL A 338 32.22 -8.41 -36.03
C VAL A 338 33.31 -8.85 -35.05
N LEU A 339 34.43 -9.31 -35.61
CA LEU A 339 35.75 -8.89 -35.19
C LEU A 339 36.42 -8.29 -36.43
N SER A 340 36.38 -6.97 -36.56
CA SER A 340 37.13 -6.26 -37.59
C SER A 340 38.62 -6.51 -37.40
N ILE A 341 39.38 -6.67 -38.49
CA ILE A 341 40.85 -6.74 -38.45
C ILE A 341 41.44 -5.50 -37.75
N VAL A 342 40.77 -4.35 -37.87
CA VAL A 342 41.15 -3.09 -37.19
C VAL A 342 40.97 -3.19 -35.67
N ALA A 343 39.99 -3.95 -35.19
CA ALA A 343 39.77 -4.16 -33.75
C ALA A 343 40.84 -5.09 -33.16
N THR A 344 41.19 -6.19 -33.84
CA THR A 344 42.25 -7.10 -33.37
C THR A 344 43.63 -6.47 -33.39
N THR A 345 43.99 -5.67 -34.41
CA THR A 345 45.24 -4.90 -34.39
C THR A 345 45.25 -3.83 -33.29
N LYS A 346 44.16 -3.07 -33.12
CA LYS A 346 44.00 -2.11 -32.00
C LYS A 346 44.14 -2.79 -30.63
N HIS A 347 43.64 -4.02 -30.45
CA HIS A 347 43.87 -4.80 -29.23
C HIS A 347 45.36 -5.12 -28.99
N HIS A 348 46.09 -5.57 -30.00
CA HIS A 348 47.53 -5.85 -29.87
C HIS A 348 48.34 -4.60 -29.51
N VAL A 349 48.02 -3.47 -30.13
CA VAL A 349 48.62 -2.15 -29.81
C VAL A 349 48.36 -1.76 -28.36
N LEU A 350 47.11 -1.86 -27.89
CA LEU A 350 46.75 -1.55 -26.51
C LEU A 350 47.42 -2.49 -25.51
N LEU A 351 47.53 -3.79 -25.81
CA LEU A 351 48.25 -4.75 -24.96
C LEU A 351 49.75 -4.43 -24.84
N TYR A 352 50.39 -3.98 -25.92
CA TYR A 352 51.76 -3.49 -25.88
C TYR A 352 51.90 -2.25 -24.98
N LEU A 353 51.04 -1.24 -25.15
CA LEU A 353 51.07 -0.03 -24.33
C LEU A 353 50.77 -0.30 -22.84
N ILE A 354 49.83 -1.20 -22.54
CA ILE A 354 49.56 -1.68 -21.18
C ILE A 354 50.79 -2.38 -20.59
N ARG A 355 51.54 -3.16 -21.38
CA ARG A 355 52.79 -3.79 -20.93
C ARG A 355 53.89 -2.75 -20.66
N CYS A 356 54.01 -1.71 -21.49
CA CYS A 356 54.92 -0.58 -21.22
C CYS A 356 54.56 0.12 -19.89
N TYR A 357 53.27 0.33 -19.63
CA TYR A 357 52.80 0.89 -18.36
C TYR A 357 53.07 -0.04 -17.16
N GLN A 358 52.89 -1.36 -17.30
CA GLN A 358 53.25 -2.34 -16.26
C GLN A 358 54.75 -2.34 -15.95
N ASN A 359 55.61 -2.21 -16.97
CA ASN A 359 57.05 -2.04 -16.79
C ASN A 359 57.36 -0.75 -16.01
N TYR A 360 56.70 0.37 -16.36
CA TYR A 360 56.80 1.65 -15.65
C TYR A 360 56.41 1.53 -14.17
N GLN A 361 55.27 0.92 -13.85
CA GLN A 361 54.87 0.70 -12.45
C GLN A 361 55.89 -0.13 -11.66
N THR A 362 56.47 -1.16 -12.31
CA THR A 362 57.48 -2.04 -11.70
C THR A 362 58.79 -1.30 -11.40
N GLU A 363 59.22 -0.37 -12.25
CA GLU A 363 60.42 0.44 -11.99
C GLU A 363 60.14 1.57 -10.99
N CYS A 364 58.95 2.18 -11.00
CA CYS A 364 58.54 3.15 -9.97
C CYS A 364 58.57 2.58 -8.55
N SER A 365 58.27 1.29 -8.35
CA SER A 365 58.34 0.67 -7.03
C SER A 365 59.78 0.53 -6.47
N ARG A 366 60.81 0.66 -7.31
CA ARG A 366 62.23 0.52 -6.92
C ARG A 366 62.88 1.80 -6.38
N LYS A 367 62.16 2.94 -6.38
CA LYS A 367 62.53 4.20 -5.70
C LYS A 367 63.98 4.69 -5.89
N THR A 368 64.48 4.74 -7.13
CA THR A 368 65.76 5.44 -7.43
C THR A 368 65.51 6.90 -7.85
N PRO A 369 66.14 7.90 -7.19
CA PRO A 369 65.82 9.31 -7.47
C PRO A 369 66.40 9.85 -8.79
N LEU A 370 67.48 9.26 -9.34
CA LEU A 370 68.09 9.74 -10.60
C LEU A 370 67.23 9.45 -11.84
N THR A 371 66.35 8.44 -11.81
CA THR A 371 65.59 7.94 -12.96
C THR A 371 64.18 8.54 -13.06
N GLN A 372 63.79 9.35 -12.08
CA GLN A 372 62.43 9.85 -11.93
C GLN A 372 61.93 10.71 -13.12
N PRO A 373 62.75 11.58 -13.75
CA PRO A 373 62.33 12.32 -14.95
C PRO A 373 62.07 11.41 -16.15
N ALA A 374 62.94 10.41 -16.39
CA ALA A 374 62.78 9.45 -17.48
C ALA A 374 61.53 8.55 -17.29
N LEU A 375 61.24 8.17 -16.05
CA LEU A 375 60.01 7.45 -15.70
C LEU A 375 58.76 8.29 -15.99
N GLN A 376 58.73 9.55 -15.56
CA GLN A 376 57.59 10.44 -15.81
C GLN A 376 57.38 10.67 -17.32
N LEU A 377 58.45 10.93 -18.07
CA LEU A 377 58.40 11.08 -19.52
C LEU A 377 57.85 9.82 -20.22
N ALA A 378 58.32 8.63 -19.81
CA ALA A 378 57.82 7.36 -20.36
C ALA A 378 56.31 7.18 -20.09
N PHE A 379 55.86 7.51 -18.88
CA PHE A 379 54.43 7.50 -18.54
C PHE A 379 53.61 8.46 -19.40
N GLU A 380 54.04 9.72 -19.52
CA GLU A 380 53.33 10.74 -20.29
C GLU A 380 53.21 10.35 -21.78
N GLN A 381 54.28 9.84 -22.39
CA GLN A 381 54.24 9.42 -23.80
C GLN A 381 53.47 8.10 -24.01
N VAL A 382 53.53 7.13 -23.08
CA VAL A 382 52.68 5.91 -23.14
C VAL A 382 51.20 6.27 -23.01
N MET A 383 50.84 7.18 -22.11
CA MET A 383 49.46 7.68 -21.98
C MET A 383 49.02 8.44 -23.24
N ARG A 384 49.85 9.36 -23.75
CA ARG A 384 49.57 10.10 -25.00
C ARG A 384 49.38 9.18 -26.20
N MET A 385 50.22 8.16 -26.35
CA MET A 385 50.09 7.16 -27.42
C MET A 385 48.82 6.31 -27.23
N THR A 386 48.49 5.92 -26.00
CA THR A 386 47.22 5.25 -25.66
C THR A 386 46.02 6.11 -26.08
N VAL A 387 46.05 7.43 -25.83
CA VAL A 387 44.99 8.35 -26.24
C VAL A 387 44.87 8.43 -27.76
N LEU A 388 45.98 8.57 -28.49
CA LEU A 388 45.98 8.60 -29.96
C LEU A 388 45.41 7.31 -30.58
N VAL A 389 45.73 6.15 -30.00
CA VAL A 389 45.18 4.84 -30.39
C VAL A 389 43.68 4.75 -30.08
N LEU A 390 43.27 5.11 -28.86
CA LEU A 390 41.86 4.99 -28.46
C LEU A 390 40.94 5.96 -29.20
N THR A 391 41.43 7.17 -29.51
CA THR A 391 40.70 8.18 -30.30
C THR A 391 40.78 7.99 -31.82
N ASP A 392 41.38 6.90 -32.30
CA ASP A 392 41.53 6.57 -33.74
C ASP A 392 42.22 7.70 -34.55
N ARG A 393 43.16 8.41 -33.92
CA ARG A 393 43.95 9.50 -34.55
C ARG A 393 45.18 9.01 -35.32
N ILE A 394 45.57 7.73 -35.16
CA ILE A 394 46.64 7.09 -35.94
C ILE A 394 46.06 6.48 -37.23
N TYR A 395 45.02 5.66 -37.10
CA TYR A 395 44.24 5.09 -38.20
C TYR A 395 42.79 5.51 -38.06
N GLN A 396 42.31 6.37 -38.96
CA GLN A 396 40.99 6.99 -38.86
C GLN A 396 39.87 5.95 -39.02
N ASN A 397 39.13 5.70 -37.94
CA ASN A 397 37.98 4.80 -37.96
C ASN A 397 36.68 5.56 -38.34
N LEU A 398 36.29 5.46 -39.61
CA LEU A 398 35.05 6.04 -40.14
C LEU A 398 33.77 5.51 -39.44
N ASN A 399 33.84 4.35 -38.79
CA ASN A 399 32.72 3.69 -38.11
C ASN A 399 32.82 3.71 -36.57
N GLY A 400 33.65 4.57 -35.96
CA GLY A 400 33.82 4.63 -34.50
C GLY A 400 32.50 4.86 -33.72
N HIS A 401 31.48 5.47 -34.35
CA HIS A 401 30.14 5.63 -33.77
C HIS A 401 29.32 4.32 -33.70
N MET A 402 29.71 3.27 -34.43
CA MET A 402 29.07 1.95 -34.43
C MET A 402 29.91 0.90 -33.68
N ASP A 403 31.24 1.02 -33.70
CA ASP A 403 32.14 0.01 -33.16
C ASP A 403 32.12 -0.09 -31.62
N GLN A 404 32.41 -1.29 -31.12
CA GLN A 404 32.64 -1.54 -29.70
C GLN A 404 34.00 -0.94 -29.26
N SER A 405 34.09 -0.55 -27.99
CA SER A 405 35.32 0.00 -27.45
C SER A 405 36.34 -1.11 -27.19
N ALA A 406 37.46 -1.07 -27.91
CA ALA A 406 38.60 -1.98 -27.69
C ALA A 406 39.12 -1.95 -26.24
N LEU A 407 38.98 -0.82 -25.55
CA LEU A 407 39.27 -0.71 -24.11
C LEU A 407 38.31 -1.56 -23.28
N LEU A 408 37.00 -1.51 -23.58
CA LEU A 408 35.98 -2.29 -22.87
C LEU A 408 36.13 -3.80 -23.11
N ASP A 409 36.47 -4.22 -24.32
CA ASP A 409 36.69 -5.64 -24.62
C ASP A 409 37.90 -6.18 -23.85
N LEU A 410 39.01 -5.43 -23.77
CA LEU A 410 40.16 -5.76 -22.92
C LEU A 410 39.84 -5.71 -21.41
N MET A 411 38.92 -4.86 -20.97
CA MET A 411 38.41 -4.87 -19.60
C MET A 411 37.63 -6.16 -19.31
N TYR A 412 36.73 -6.60 -20.20
CA TYR A 412 36.02 -7.88 -20.05
C TYR A 412 36.98 -9.08 -20.04
N MET A 413 38.08 -9.03 -20.79
CA MET A 413 39.16 -10.03 -20.76
C MET A 413 40.08 -9.94 -19.53
N ALA A 414 39.82 -9.03 -18.59
CA ALA A 414 40.67 -8.74 -17.42
C ALA A 414 42.14 -8.44 -17.77
N LYS A 415 42.40 -7.82 -18.93
CA LYS A 415 43.74 -7.41 -19.39
C LYS A 415 44.10 -5.98 -18.98
N VAL A 416 43.11 -5.16 -18.68
CA VAL A 416 43.29 -3.78 -18.20
C VAL A 416 43.32 -3.78 -16.67
N SER A 417 44.37 -3.18 -16.08
CA SER A 417 44.48 -3.05 -14.62
C SER A 417 43.73 -1.81 -14.11
N GLU A 418 43.24 -1.87 -12.86
CA GLU A 418 42.54 -0.75 -12.22
C GLU A 418 43.42 0.52 -12.10
N PRO A 419 44.73 0.45 -11.75
CA PRO A 419 45.61 1.62 -11.79
C PRO A 419 45.72 2.27 -13.18
N PHE A 420 45.80 1.47 -14.25
CA PHE A 420 45.86 2.00 -15.62
C PHE A 420 44.59 2.78 -15.98
N LEU A 421 43.41 2.31 -15.56
CA LEU A 421 42.16 3.05 -15.76
C LEU A 421 42.14 4.36 -14.97
N ILE A 422 42.63 4.36 -13.72
CA ILE A 422 42.71 5.56 -12.88
C ILE A 422 43.63 6.59 -13.53
N ASP A 423 44.84 6.20 -13.94
CA ASP A 423 45.82 7.09 -14.55
C ASP A 423 45.37 7.58 -15.93
N LEU A 424 44.78 6.72 -16.76
CA LEU A 424 44.22 7.11 -18.06
C LEU A 424 43.10 8.13 -17.90
N ILE A 425 42.19 7.95 -16.92
CA ILE A 425 41.14 8.93 -16.60
C ILE A 425 41.75 10.24 -16.08
N ALA A 426 42.75 10.17 -15.20
CA ALA A 426 43.41 11.36 -14.66
C ALA A 426 44.15 12.17 -15.74
N HIS A 427 44.83 11.49 -16.67
CA HIS A 427 45.54 12.09 -17.78
C HIS A 427 44.58 12.72 -18.81
N THR A 428 43.50 12.02 -19.16
CA THR A 428 42.55 12.50 -20.17
C THR A 428 41.55 13.52 -19.66
N HIS A 429 41.19 13.55 -18.37
CA HIS A 429 40.11 14.41 -17.86
C HIS A 429 40.28 15.91 -18.18
N GLN A 430 41.52 16.40 -18.33
CA GLN A 430 41.80 17.80 -18.71
C GLN A 430 41.51 18.07 -20.20
N ASP A 431 41.73 17.09 -21.08
CA ASP A 431 41.31 17.12 -22.49
C ASP A 431 39.91 16.50 -22.61
N ARG A 432 38.91 17.37 -22.52
CA ARG A 432 37.50 16.97 -22.56
C ARG A 432 37.11 16.27 -23.87
N GLU A 433 37.71 16.61 -25.01
CA GLU A 433 37.38 15.98 -26.30
C GLU A 433 37.88 14.53 -26.32
N ALA A 434 39.14 14.31 -25.95
CA ALA A 434 39.71 12.97 -25.85
C ALA A 434 38.99 12.12 -24.78
N PHE A 435 38.74 12.68 -23.60
CA PHE A 435 38.03 12.00 -22.52
C PHE A 435 36.60 11.59 -22.92
N ASP A 436 35.81 12.53 -23.45
CA ASP A 436 34.43 12.25 -23.85
C ASP A 436 34.39 11.22 -24.99
N THR A 437 35.32 11.27 -25.95
CA THR A 437 35.43 10.30 -27.06
C THR A 437 35.70 8.88 -26.56
N ILE A 438 36.75 8.70 -25.74
CA ILE A 438 37.16 7.39 -25.24
C ILE A 438 36.08 6.79 -24.33
N PHE A 439 35.65 7.53 -23.31
CA PHE A 439 34.80 6.97 -22.27
C PHE A 439 33.31 6.94 -22.65
N SER A 440 32.82 7.77 -23.58
CA SER A 440 31.46 7.60 -24.10
C SER A 440 31.33 6.32 -24.92
N GLN A 441 32.38 5.89 -25.63
CA GLN A 441 32.36 4.60 -26.34
C GLN A 441 32.31 3.42 -25.35
N VAL A 442 33.03 3.51 -24.22
CA VAL A 442 32.96 2.53 -23.12
C VAL A 442 31.56 2.51 -22.49
N LEU A 443 31.00 3.67 -22.12
CA LEU A 443 29.67 3.76 -21.52
C LEU A 443 28.57 3.26 -22.48
N ARG A 444 28.65 3.56 -23.78
CA ARG A 444 27.76 3.01 -24.82
C ARG A 444 27.87 1.48 -24.90
N GLY A 445 29.08 0.94 -24.84
CA GLY A 445 29.31 -0.50 -24.83
C GLY A 445 28.74 -1.20 -23.60
N LEU A 446 28.86 -0.59 -22.41
CA LEU A 446 28.24 -1.07 -21.18
C LEU A 446 26.71 -1.03 -21.26
N PHE A 447 26.13 0.07 -21.75
CA PHE A 447 24.70 0.25 -21.96
C PHE A 447 24.11 -0.79 -22.94
N ALA A 448 24.70 -0.92 -24.13
CA ALA A 448 24.26 -1.90 -25.13
C ALA A 448 24.46 -3.34 -24.67
N GLY A 449 25.54 -3.63 -23.94
CA GLY A 449 25.76 -4.92 -23.29
C GLY A 449 24.67 -5.23 -22.25
N MET A 450 24.29 -4.23 -21.44
CA MET A 450 23.25 -4.38 -20.43
C MET A 450 21.88 -4.62 -21.07
N GLN A 451 21.51 -3.86 -22.11
CA GLN A 451 20.26 -4.06 -22.86
C GLN A 451 20.11 -5.49 -23.40
N ARG A 452 21.19 -6.09 -23.92
CA ARG A 452 21.20 -7.48 -24.42
C ARG A 452 21.04 -8.53 -23.30
N ASN A 453 21.44 -8.18 -22.08
CA ASN A 453 21.52 -9.09 -20.93
C ASN A 453 20.37 -8.95 -19.90
N ILE A 454 19.35 -8.11 -20.14
CA ILE A 454 18.20 -7.95 -19.22
C ILE A 454 17.43 -9.27 -19.05
N CYS A 455 17.13 -9.95 -20.16
CA CYS A 455 16.29 -11.15 -20.17
C CYS A 455 17.16 -12.41 -20.34
N THR A 456 17.72 -12.90 -19.23
CA THR A 456 18.56 -14.10 -19.13
C THR A 456 18.10 -15.03 -18.01
N SER A 457 18.47 -16.31 -18.06
CA SER A 457 18.12 -17.30 -17.02
C SER A 457 18.96 -17.20 -15.74
N LYS A 458 20.08 -16.45 -15.78
CA LYS A 458 20.94 -16.09 -14.66
C LYS A 458 21.13 -14.57 -14.67
N ILE A 459 21.32 -13.94 -13.51
CA ILE A 459 21.56 -12.49 -13.44
C ILE A 459 22.99 -12.20 -13.92
N SER A 460 23.14 -11.32 -14.92
CA SER A 460 24.45 -10.80 -15.36
C SER A 460 24.76 -9.49 -14.63
N VAL A 461 25.77 -9.50 -13.76
CA VAL A 461 26.25 -8.30 -13.05
C VAL A 461 27.48 -7.65 -13.69
N GLN A 462 28.14 -8.28 -14.67
CA GLN A 462 29.45 -7.83 -15.19
C GLN A 462 29.45 -6.39 -15.72
N GLN A 463 28.40 -5.99 -16.46
CA GLN A 463 28.24 -4.61 -16.96
C GLN A 463 28.06 -3.60 -15.81
N ILE A 464 27.36 -4.02 -14.76
CA ILE A 464 26.99 -3.22 -13.60
C ILE A 464 28.21 -3.03 -12.68
N GLU A 465 29.02 -4.07 -12.49
CA GLU A 465 30.29 -4.01 -11.76
C GLU A 465 31.34 -3.13 -12.46
N TRP A 466 31.42 -3.14 -13.78
CA TRP A 466 32.32 -2.23 -14.50
C TRP A 466 31.84 -0.78 -14.43
N LEU A 467 30.53 -0.53 -14.54
CA LEU A 467 29.98 0.80 -14.33
C LEU A 467 30.24 1.30 -12.89
N SER A 468 30.03 0.45 -11.87
CA SER A 468 30.24 0.81 -10.46
C SER A 468 31.70 1.11 -10.14
N LYS A 469 32.66 0.36 -10.72
CA LYS A 469 34.10 0.66 -10.62
C LYS A 469 34.45 2.00 -11.27
N LEU A 470 34.02 2.25 -12.51
CA LEU A 470 34.40 3.46 -13.25
C LEU A 470 33.89 4.75 -12.61
N VAL A 471 32.64 4.81 -12.14
CA VAL A 471 32.08 6.02 -11.49
C VAL A 471 32.68 6.33 -10.11
N VAL A 472 33.34 5.34 -9.48
CA VAL A 472 34.04 5.51 -8.20
C VAL A 472 35.43 6.13 -8.38
N ILE A 473 35.97 6.20 -9.60
CA ILE A 473 37.25 6.86 -9.86
C ILE A 473 37.11 8.37 -9.65
N LYS A 474 38.07 8.96 -8.92
CA LYS A 474 38.07 10.36 -8.48
C LYS A 474 39.36 11.04 -8.93
N VAL A 475 39.24 12.23 -9.51
CA VAL A 475 40.38 13.07 -9.90
C VAL A 475 40.25 14.38 -9.13
N GLY A 476 41.15 14.63 -8.18
CA GLY A 476 41.04 15.78 -7.27
C GLY A 476 39.76 15.74 -6.42
N SER A 477 38.83 16.66 -6.66
CA SER A 477 37.52 16.74 -6.01
C SER A 477 36.38 16.09 -6.81
N VAL A 478 36.53 15.93 -8.13
CA VAL A 478 35.47 15.51 -9.06
C VAL A 478 35.50 14.02 -9.40
N ARG A 479 34.41 13.52 -10.00
CA ARG A 479 34.27 12.15 -10.50
C ARG A 479 34.02 12.19 -12.01
N PRO A 480 35.06 12.19 -12.86
CA PRO A 480 34.92 12.47 -14.30
C PRO A 480 33.92 11.56 -15.03
N ILE A 481 33.85 10.27 -14.68
CA ILE A 481 32.89 9.33 -15.28
C ILE A 481 31.45 9.61 -14.78
N ALA A 482 31.26 10.03 -13.53
CA ALA A 482 29.94 10.42 -13.03
C ALA A 482 29.42 11.67 -13.75
N ASP A 483 30.30 12.65 -14.00
CA ASP A 483 30.00 13.81 -14.86
C ASP A 483 29.63 13.36 -16.28
N LEU A 484 30.41 12.45 -16.88
CA LEU A 484 30.16 11.94 -18.23
C LEU A 484 28.84 11.17 -18.35
N VAL A 485 28.48 10.37 -17.33
CA VAL A 485 27.18 9.68 -17.25
C VAL A 485 26.04 10.70 -17.22
N SER A 486 26.12 11.74 -16.38
CA SER A 486 25.11 12.82 -16.33
C SER A 486 25.07 13.75 -17.57
N ARG A 487 26.03 13.58 -18.48
CA ARG A 487 26.14 14.27 -19.77
C ARG A 487 25.82 13.38 -20.97
N GLN A 488 25.55 12.08 -20.78
CA GLN A 488 25.09 11.23 -21.88
C GLN A 488 23.77 11.79 -22.45
N PRO A 489 23.60 11.86 -23.78
CA PRO A 489 22.38 12.38 -24.40
C PRO A 489 21.11 11.66 -23.95
N ASN A 490 21.24 10.38 -23.59
CA ASN A 490 20.16 9.56 -23.09
C ASN A 490 20.15 9.43 -21.55
N PHE A 491 20.81 10.28 -20.78
CA PHE A 491 20.75 10.19 -19.30
C PHE A 491 19.33 10.45 -18.78
N LEU A 492 18.76 11.59 -19.17
CA LEU A 492 17.36 11.95 -18.96
C LEU A 492 16.81 12.37 -20.35
N PRO A 493 16.36 11.41 -21.17
CA PRO A 493 15.87 11.72 -22.52
C PRO A 493 14.55 12.51 -22.45
N PRO A 494 14.28 13.40 -23.42
CA PRO A 494 12.96 14.00 -23.55
C PRO A 494 11.93 12.91 -23.84
N ILE A 495 10.75 13.02 -23.23
CA ILE A 495 9.64 12.11 -23.44
C ILE A 495 8.94 12.48 -24.76
N CYS A 496 8.93 11.54 -25.71
CA CYS A 496 8.42 11.74 -27.06
C CYS A 496 7.08 11.01 -27.31
N THR A 497 6.64 10.14 -26.39
CA THR A 497 5.46 9.29 -26.59
C THR A 497 4.43 9.38 -25.45
N LYS A 498 3.27 8.74 -25.65
CA LYS A 498 2.21 8.61 -24.63
C LYS A 498 2.50 7.55 -23.56
N ILE A 499 3.63 6.83 -23.64
CA ILE A 499 4.00 5.78 -22.68
C ILE A 499 5.17 6.21 -21.77
N SER A 500 5.13 7.46 -21.32
CA SER A 500 6.21 8.14 -20.58
C SER A 500 6.88 7.31 -19.49
N GLY A 501 6.08 6.58 -18.68
CA GLY A 501 6.57 5.76 -17.58
C GLY A 501 7.40 4.56 -18.02
N ARG A 502 7.13 4.01 -19.21
CA ARG A 502 7.90 2.91 -19.83
C ARG A 502 9.00 3.41 -20.77
N GLU A 503 8.77 4.52 -21.45
CA GLU A 503 9.75 5.19 -22.32
C GLU A 503 10.98 5.61 -21.52
N ILE A 504 10.81 6.30 -20.38
CA ILE A 504 11.93 6.72 -19.54
C ILE A 504 12.78 5.53 -19.10
N VAL A 505 12.18 4.37 -18.79
CA VAL A 505 12.90 3.15 -18.38
C VAL A 505 13.66 2.48 -19.53
N LYS A 506 13.15 2.57 -20.76
CA LYS A 506 13.75 1.92 -21.93
C LYS A 506 14.82 2.79 -22.60
N CYS A 507 14.61 4.10 -22.62
CA CYS A 507 15.46 5.05 -23.33
C CYS A 507 16.56 5.65 -22.44
N SER A 508 16.38 5.71 -21.12
CA SER A 508 17.39 6.30 -20.23
C SER A 508 18.64 5.42 -20.06
N PHE A 509 19.78 6.07 -19.83
CA PHE A 509 21.07 5.40 -19.67
C PHE A 509 21.08 4.40 -18.51
N LEU A 510 20.57 4.77 -17.34
CA LEU A 510 20.53 3.88 -16.17
C LEU A 510 19.35 2.88 -16.20
N GLY A 511 18.40 3.06 -17.12
CA GLY A 511 17.19 2.25 -17.28
C GLY A 511 17.46 0.74 -17.38
N PRO A 512 18.27 0.27 -18.34
CA PRO A 512 18.64 -1.14 -18.50
C PRO A 512 19.30 -1.75 -17.25
N PHE A 513 20.15 -0.99 -16.55
CA PHE A 513 20.91 -1.48 -15.39
C PHE A 513 20.00 -1.75 -14.17
N LEU A 514 18.95 -0.95 -13.99
CA LEU A 514 17.91 -1.19 -12.98
C LEU A 514 16.86 -2.23 -13.42
N SER A 515 16.76 -2.55 -14.71
CA SER A 515 15.72 -3.42 -15.28
C SER A 515 15.93 -4.93 -15.06
N VAL A 516 16.99 -5.34 -14.35
CA VAL A 516 17.23 -6.76 -14.00
C VAL A 516 16.10 -7.29 -13.14
N SER A 517 15.41 -8.33 -13.62
CA SER A 517 14.17 -8.78 -13.00
C SER A 517 14.05 -10.31 -12.96
N LEU A 518 13.43 -10.78 -11.88
CA LEU A 518 13.02 -12.18 -11.69
C LEU A 518 11.51 -12.37 -11.87
N PHE A 519 10.72 -11.30 -12.11
CA PHE A 519 9.28 -11.43 -12.38
C PHE A 519 9.04 -12.15 -13.72
N ALA A 520 8.08 -13.07 -13.76
CA ALA A 520 7.86 -13.94 -14.92
C ALA A 520 7.34 -13.21 -16.17
N GLU A 521 6.65 -12.09 -15.96
CA GLU A 521 6.17 -11.17 -16.98
C GLU A 521 7.28 -10.32 -17.60
N GLU A 522 8.40 -10.14 -16.89
CA GLU A 522 9.53 -9.29 -17.29
C GLU A 522 10.70 -10.12 -17.85
N ASN A 523 10.91 -11.33 -17.31
CA ASN A 523 11.99 -12.24 -17.71
C ASN A 523 11.47 -13.65 -17.99
N ILE A 524 10.98 -13.84 -19.22
CA ILE A 524 10.43 -15.12 -19.69
C ILE A 524 11.48 -16.25 -19.63
N LYS A 525 12.77 -15.96 -19.89
CA LYS A 525 13.84 -16.98 -19.84
C LYS A 525 14.10 -17.47 -18.42
N PHE A 526 14.04 -16.57 -17.43
CA PHE A 526 14.08 -16.97 -16.02
C PHE A 526 12.85 -17.78 -15.62
N ALA A 527 11.65 -17.39 -16.08
CA ALA A 527 10.44 -18.18 -15.85
C ALA A 527 10.56 -19.60 -16.45
N GLU A 528 11.08 -19.76 -17.66
CA GLU A 528 11.33 -21.08 -18.24
C GLU A 528 12.35 -21.90 -17.45
N PHE A 529 13.40 -21.27 -16.94
CA PHE A 529 14.37 -21.92 -16.06
C PHE A 529 13.73 -22.43 -14.76
N THR A 530 12.93 -21.61 -14.07
CA THR A 530 12.17 -22.01 -12.87
C THR A 530 11.05 -23.01 -13.15
N THR A 531 10.68 -23.22 -14.42
CA THR A 531 9.74 -24.30 -14.80
C THR A 531 10.44 -25.65 -14.93
N LYS A 532 11.68 -25.66 -15.46
CA LYS A 532 12.43 -26.88 -15.75
C LYS A 532 13.11 -27.44 -14.49
N ASN A 533 13.57 -26.56 -13.62
CA ASN A 533 14.20 -26.90 -12.35
C ASN A 533 13.21 -26.60 -11.22
N LYS A 534 12.90 -27.59 -10.37
CA LYS A 534 12.25 -27.31 -9.09
C LYS A 534 13.19 -26.42 -8.29
N LEU A 535 12.78 -25.20 -7.96
CA LEU A 535 13.57 -24.32 -7.10
C LEU A 535 13.47 -24.79 -5.66
N GLU A 536 14.51 -25.48 -5.21
CA GLU A 536 14.81 -25.69 -3.80
C GLU A 536 15.27 -24.37 -3.16
N ASP A 537 15.11 -24.24 -1.85
CA ASP A 537 15.37 -22.99 -1.12
C ASP A 537 16.79 -22.45 -1.31
N ALA A 538 17.79 -23.33 -1.44
CA ALA A 538 19.17 -22.95 -1.74
C ALA A 538 19.31 -22.20 -3.08
N SER A 539 18.51 -22.59 -4.10
CA SER A 539 18.49 -21.90 -5.39
C SER A 539 17.81 -20.52 -5.29
N SER A 540 16.71 -20.44 -4.54
CA SER A 540 16.02 -19.18 -4.26
C SER A 540 16.91 -18.19 -3.51
N SER A 541 17.62 -18.65 -2.48
CA SER A 541 18.58 -17.83 -1.70
C SER A 541 19.75 -17.34 -2.55
N ARG A 542 20.28 -18.16 -3.45
CA ARG A 542 21.30 -17.73 -4.42
C ARG A 542 20.79 -16.62 -5.34
N LEU A 543 19.58 -16.76 -5.88
CA LEU A 543 18.98 -15.75 -6.78
C LEU A 543 18.72 -14.42 -6.05
N ARG A 544 18.26 -14.48 -4.79
CA ARG A 544 18.14 -13.30 -3.92
C ARG A 544 19.50 -12.64 -3.70
N TRP A 545 20.56 -13.41 -3.44
CA TRP A 545 21.92 -12.88 -3.30
C TRP A 545 22.45 -12.23 -4.59
N GLU A 546 22.24 -12.86 -5.76
CA GLU A 546 22.63 -12.29 -7.06
C GLU A 546 21.88 -10.95 -7.32
N LEU A 547 20.59 -10.88 -6.99
CA LEU A 547 19.78 -9.66 -7.09
C LEU A 547 20.21 -8.58 -6.08
N HIS A 548 20.56 -8.97 -4.85
CA HIS A 548 21.12 -8.08 -3.85
C HIS A 548 22.48 -7.52 -4.28
N SER A 549 23.38 -8.34 -4.82
CA SER A 549 24.67 -7.91 -5.37
C SER A 549 24.51 -6.89 -6.49
N MET A 550 23.53 -7.10 -7.38
CA MET A 550 23.15 -6.10 -8.40
C MET A 550 22.72 -4.78 -7.77
N ARG A 551 21.78 -4.81 -6.81
CA ARG A 551 21.27 -3.62 -6.10
C ARG A 551 22.37 -2.88 -5.34
N THR A 552 23.34 -3.59 -4.78
CA THR A 552 24.50 -3.02 -4.08
C THR A 552 25.45 -2.31 -5.06
N ASN A 553 25.71 -2.90 -6.24
CA ASN A 553 26.50 -2.23 -7.28
C ASN A 553 25.77 -0.99 -7.84
N MET A 554 24.45 -1.07 -8.06
CA MET A 554 23.66 0.10 -8.49
C MET A 554 23.62 1.19 -7.41
N HIS A 555 23.58 0.82 -6.13
CA HIS A 555 23.74 1.78 -5.04
C HIS A 555 25.11 2.49 -5.11
N VAL A 556 26.21 1.79 -5.37
CA VAL A 556 27.53 2.43 -5.59
C VAL A 556 27.51 3.42 -6.77
N VAL A 557 26.78 3.10 -7.85
CA VAL A 557 26.61 4.00 -9.01
C VAL A 557 25.85 5.27 -8.62
N PHE A 558 24.65 5.13 -8.06
CA PHE A 558 23.82 6.27 -7.64
C PHE A 558 24.47 7.10 -6.53
N HIS A 559 25.11 6.45 -5.54
CA HIS A 559 25.88 7.13 -4.50
C HIS A 559 27.02 7.98 -5.10
N SER A 560 27.75 7.45 -6.10
CA SER A 560 28.83 8.20 -6.74
C SER A 560 28.32 9.40 -7.54
N LEU A 561 27.20 9.24 -8.25
CA LEU A 561 26.50 10.31 -8.97
C LEU A 561 25.94 11.39 -8.02
N CYS A 562 25.38 11.01 -6.87
CA CYS A 562 24.82 11.91 -5.88
C CYS A 562 25.89 12.58 -5.00
N VAL A 563 27.01 11.95 -4.70
CA VAL A 563 28.11 12.59 -3.95
C VAL A 563 28.79 13.67 -4.79
N ASN A 564 28.95 13.45 -6.09
CA ASN A 564 29.58 14.40 -7.01
C ASN A 564 28.65 15.60 -7.31
N ALA A 565 29.13 16.81 -7.02
CA ALA A 565 28.28 18.02 -6.96
C ALA A 565 27.64 18.39 -8.30
N SER A 566 28.36 18.22 -9.41
CA SER A 566 27.92 18.53 -10.77
C SER A 566 26.88 17.55 -11.32
N SER A 567 26.96 16.26 -10.97
CA SER A 567 25.99 15.23 -11.41
C SER A 567 24.77 15.10 -10.49
N ARG A 568 24.85 15.53 -9.23
CA ARG A 568 23.77 15.38 -8.23
C ARG A 568 22.42 15.95 -8.69
N PRO A 569 22.29 17.21 -9.16
CA PRO A 569 20.97 17.78 -9.47
C PRO A 569 20.23 16.99 -10.55
N LYS A 570 20.92 16.69 -11.67
CA LYS A 570 20.39 15.86 -12.76
C LYS A 570 20.02 14.44 -12.30
N THR A 571 20.80 13.87 -11.38
CA THR A 571 20.53 12.50 -10.88
C THR A 571 19.26 12.47 -10.03
N LEU A 572 19.05 13.49 -9.21
CA LEU A 572 17.83 13.67 -8.42
C LEU A 572 16.61 13.96 -9.31
N GLU A 573 16.78 14.83 -10.32
CA GLU A 573 15.76 15.11 -11.35
C GLU A 573 15.38 13.84 -12.14
N TYR A 574 16.36 13.00 -12.47
CA TYR A 574 16.12 11.71 -13.13
C TYR A 574 15.29 10.75 -12.26
N ILE A 575 15.60 10.64 -10.96
CA ILE A 575 14.82 9.83 -10.00
C ILE A 575 13.40 10.39 -9.88
N ALA A 576 13.26 11.71 -9.70
CA ALA A 576 11.98 12.41 -9.60
C ALA A 576 11.13 12.20 -10.87
N SER A 577 11.74 12.29 -12.05
CA SER A 577 11.09 12.08 -13.34
C SER A 577 10.62 10.63 -13.52
N ILE A 578 11.40 9.64 -13.09
CA ILE A 578 10.94 8.23 -13.07
C ILE A 578 9.68 8.08 -12.22
N LEU A 579 9.70 8.60 -10.99
CA LEU A 579 8.59 8.46 -10.06
C LEU A 579 7.34 9.19 -10.58
N ARG A 580 7.49 10.45 -11.03
CA ARG A 580 6.39 11.27 -11.56
C ARG A 580 5.71 10.66 -12.78
N HIS A 581 6.45 10.07 -13.72
CA HIS A 581 5.87 9.41 -14.89
C HIS A 581 5.27 8.01 -14.59
N ASN A 582 5.32 7.57 -13.32
CA ASN A 582 4.84 6.27 -12.87
C ASN A 582 3.88 6.35 -11.67
N ASP A 583 3.39 7.54 -11.37
CA ASP A 583 2.30 7.85 -10.43
C ASP A 583 1.11 6.89 -10.59
N ARG A 584 0.66 6.66 -11.83
CA ARG A 584 -0.50 5.81 -12.16
C ARG A 584 -0.33 4.33 -11.80
N ARG A 585 0.85 3.87 -11.34
CA ARG A 585 1.07 2.48 -10.91
C ARG A 585 0.21 2.07 -9.73
N VAL A 586 -0.27 3.00 -8.90
CA VAL A 586 -1.14 2.73 -7.74
C VAL A 586 -2.64 2.72 -8.09
N GLN A 587 -3.01 3.06 -9.34
CA GLN A 587 -4.40 2.96 -9.78
C GLN A 587 -4.84 1.50 -9.81
N PHE A 588 -6.03 1.22 -9.25
CA PHE A 588 -6.62 -0.13 -9.15
C PHE A 588 -6.62 -0.92 -10.48
N ALA A 589 -6.78 -0.22 -11.60
CA ALA A 589 -6.74 -0.76 -12.96
C ALA A 589 -5.70 -0.05 -13.84
N SER A 590 -4.45 0.03 -13.37
CA SER A 590 -3.33 0.61 -14.14
C SER A 590 -3.00 -0.21 -15.41
N ASP A 591 -2.84 0.44 -16.58
CA ASP A 591 -2.30 -0.22 -17.78
C ASP A 591 -0.77 -0.35 -17.70
N GLU A 592 -0.31 -1.55 -17.31
CA GLU A 592 1.10 -1.90 -17.19
C GLU A 592 1.90 -1.74 -18.50
N LYS A 593 1.25 -1.65 -19.68
CA LYS A 593 1.95 -1.44 -20.94
C LYS A 593 2.54 -0.03 -21.06
N LEU A 594 1.96 0.95 -20.36
CA LEU A 594 2.35 2.37 -20.42
C LEU A 594 3.39 2.74 -19.35
N LEU A 595 3.62 1.83 -18.38
CA LEU A 595 4.32 2.11 -17.13
C LEU A 595 5.61 1.28 -16.97
N ALA A 596 6.45 1.72 -16.04
CA ALA A 596 7.58 0.96 -15.53
C ALA A 596 7.10 -0.34 -14.87
N ARG A 597 7.94 -1.38 -14.96
CA ARG A 597 7.66 -2.71 -14.43
C ARG A 597 8.16 -2.88 -12.99
N ASP A 598 7.69 -3.93 -12.31
CA ASP A 598 7.85 -4.09 -10.86
C ASP A 598 9.31 -4.34 -10.48
N GLY A 599 10.05 -5.14 -11.26
CA GLY A 599 11.48 -5.37 -11.04
C GLY A 599 12.28 -4.06 -11.03
N PHE A 600 12.09 -3.22 -12.05
CA PHE A 600 12.74 -1.92 -12.16
C PHE A 600 12.44 -1.01 -10.96
N MET A 601 11.17 -0.86 -10.59
CA MET A 601 10.77 0.07 -9.53
C MET A 601 11.26 -0.41 -8.15
N ILE A 602 11.21 -1.72 -7.87
CA ILE A 602 11.72 -2.29 -6.61
C ILE A 602 13.24 -2.18 -6.54
N ASN A 603 13.95 -2.31 -7.66
CA ASN A 603 15.40 -2.11 -7.69
C ASN A 603 15.79 -0.63 -7.42
N LEU A 604 15.07 0.33 -8.01
CA LEU A 604 15.24 1.74 -7.70
C LEU A 604 14.95 2.04 -6.23
N MET A 605 13.82 1.58 -5.72
CA MET A 605 13.45 1.69 -4.29
C MET A 605 14.55 1.10 -3.39
N SER A 606 15.07 -0.08 -3.70
CA SER A 606 16.14 -0.72 -2.91
C SER A 606 17.49 -0.01 -3.00
N VAL A 607 17.74 0.81 -4.03
CA VAL A 607 18.90 1.71 -4.13
C VAL A 607 18.68 2.96 -3.26
N LEU A 608 17.48 3.54 -3.30
CA LEU A 608 17.08 4.70 -2.51
C LEU A 608 17.04 4.39 -1.00
N GLN A 609 16.57 3.20 -0.61
CA GLN A 609 16.70 2.65 0.75
C GLN A 609 18.17 2.70 1.22
N GLN A 610 19.10 2.14 0.43
CA GLN A 610 20.53 2.09 0.79
C GLN A 610 21.17 3.48 0.92
N LEU A 611 20.78 4.43 0.07
CA LEU A 611 21.20 5.84 0.21
C LEU A 611 20.67 6.47 1.51
N SER A 612 19.49 6.04 1.96
CA SER A 612 18.78 6.63 3.09
C SER A 612 19.18 6.07 4.46
N VAL A 613 19.86 4.91 4.54
CA VAL A 613 20.29 4.27 5.82
C VAL A 613 21.09 5.22 6.75
N LYS A 614 21.80 6.21 6.20
CA LYS A 614 22.61 7.17 6.97
C LYS A 614 21.94 8.53 7.19
N ILE A 615 20.69 8.69 6.75
CA ILE A 615 19.92 9.90 6.99
C ILE A 615 19.40 9.86 8.41
N LYS A 616 19.61 10.95 9.16
CA LYS A 616 18.98 11.14 10.45
C LYS A 616 17.75 12.04 10.27
N LEU A 617 16.69 11.73 11.01
CA LEU A 617 15.40 12.43 10.89
C LEU A 617 15.52 13.93 11.29
N ASP A 618 16.41 14.28 12.23
CA ASP A 618 16.73 15.66 12.65
C ASP A 618 17.32 16.55 11.54
N ARG A 619 17.63 15.98 10.36
CA ARG A 619 18.22 16.69 9.21
C ARG A 619 17.26 16.84 8.03
N ILE A 620 16.03 16.38 8.18
CA ILE A 620 14.99 16.46 7.15
C ILE A 620 14.16 17.71 7.40
N GLU A 621 13.93 18.52 6.36
CA GLU A 621 12.88 19.55 6.39
C GLU A 621 11.50 18.86 6.31
N PRO A 622 10.68 18.86 7.39
CA PRO A 622 9.49 18.03 7.44
C PRO A 622 8.41 18.43 6.43
N ASN A 623 8.41 19.69 5.98
CA ASN A 623 7.41 20.22 5.06
C ASN A 623 7.84 20.17 3.57
N PHE A 624 8.96 19.52 3.25
CA PHE A 624 9.57 19.58 1.92
C PHE A 624 8.60 19.22 0.76
N HIS A 625 7.71 18.25 0.98
CA HIS A 625 6.73 17.79 0.00
C HIS A 625 5.60 18.78 -0.31
N TYR A 626 5.44 19.86 0.47
CA TYR A 626 4.45 20.92 0.21
C TYR A 626 4.97 22.04 -0.72
N TYR A 627 6.28 22.18 -0.90
CA TYR A 627 6.84 23.24 -1.73
C TYR A 627 6.78 22.91 -3.23
N LYS A 628 6.48 23.91 -4.08
CA LYS A 628 6.36 23.73 -5.55
C LYS A 628 7.62 23.20 -6.26
N ASN A 629 8.80 23.40 -5.67
CA ASN A 629 10.08 22.89 -6.18
C ASN A 629 10.50 21.56 -5.52
N SER A 630 9.58 20.87 -4.85
CA SER A 630 9.79 19.51 -4.37
C SER A 630 10.06 18.54 -5.54
N LEU A 631 10.78 17.47 -5.23
CA LEU A 631 11.07 16.40 -6.19
C LEU A 631 9.98 15.30 -6.19
N VAL A 632 8.96 15.45 -5.34
CA VAL A 632 7.83 14.53 -5.16
C VAL A 632 6.54 15.33 -5.24
N ASN A 633 5.54 14.85 -5.98
CA ASN A 633 4.23 15.50 -6.03
C ASN A 633 3.21 14.62 -5.30
N ILE A 634 2.49 15.22 -4.35
CA ILE A 634 1.39 14.61 -3.60
C ILE A 634 0.06 15.38 -3.77
N GLU A 635 0.01 16.40 -4.62
CA GLU A 635 -1.12 17.35 -4.70
C GLU A 635 -2.45 16.64 -4.99
N GLN A 636 -2.44 15.66 -5.89
CA GLN A 636 -3.63 14.92 -6.34
C GLN A 636 -4.06 13.77 -5.41
N ASP A 637 -3.27 13.45 -4.37
CA ASP A 637 -3.58 12.36 -3.45
C ASP A 637 -4.69 12.74 -2.46
N THR A 638 -5.52 11.78 -2.04
CA THR A 638 -6.47 11.98 -0.94
C THR A 638 -5.71 12.30 0.36
N LYS A 639 -6.09 13.38 1.05
CA LYS A 639 -5.43 13.82 2.29
C LYS A 639 -6.14 13.26 3.52
N ILE A 640 -5.41 13.08 4.63
CA ILE A 640 -5.91 12.47 5.88
C ILE A 640 -7.13 13.22 6.45
N ARG A 641 -7.23 14.53 6.23
CA ARG A 641 -8.42 15.33 6.61
C ARG A 641 -8.87 16.32 5.54
N TYR A 642 -7.92 17.05 4.95
CA TYR A 642 -8.23 18.16 4.06
C TYR A 642 -8.95 17.72 2.78
N SER A 643 -9.97 18.48 2.42
CA SER A 643 -10.49 18.54 1.06
C SER A 643 -9.46 19.17 0.11
N GLU A 644 -9.68 19.02 -1.19
CA GLU A 644 -8.83 19.62 -2.22
C GLU A 644 -8.75 21.16 -2.10
N GLU A 645 -9.84 21.80 -1.66
CA GLU A 645 -9.90 23.26 -1.47
C GLU A 645 -9.15 23.70 -0.21
N GLU A 646 -9.36 23.03 0.93
CA GLU A 646 -8.59 23.29 2.17
C GLU A 646 -7.08 23.10 1.95
N TYR A 647 -6.70 22.04 1.25
CA TYR A 647 -5.30 21.78 0.89
C TYR A 647 -4.72 22.84 -0.04
N ARG A 648 -5.47 23.27 -1.08
CA ARG A 648 -5.04 24.36 -1.97
C ARG A 648 -4.86 25.68 -1.21
N ASN A 649 -5.76 25.99 -0.27
CA ASN A 649 -5.68 27.19 0.57
C ASN A 649 -4.47 27.12 1.52
N PHE A 650 -4.20 25.97 2.13
CA PHE A 650 -3.01 25.72 2.95
C PHE A 650 -1.70 25.93 2.17
N LEU A 651 -1.58 25.34 0.97
CA LEU A 651 -0.41 25.56 0.11
C LEU A 651 -0.26 27.03 -0.31
N ALA A 652 -1.36 27.74 -0.60
CA ALA A 652 -1.33 29.15 -0.95
C ALA A 652 -0.93 30.06 0.23
N ARG A 653 -1.32 29.70 1.46
CA ARG A 653 -1.02 30.44 2.69
C ARG A 653 0.45 30.28 3.10
N ASP A 654 0.94 29.04 3.15
CA ASP A 654 2.20 28.72 3.83
C ASP A 654 3.35 28.33 2.88
N PHE A 655 3.04 27.80 1.68
CA PHE A 655 4.01 27.17 0.76
C PHE A 655 3.98 27.77 -0.65
N SER A 656 3.58 29.04 -0.77
CA SER A 656 3.43 29.72 -2.06
C SER A 656 4.75 29.96 -2.79
N GLN A 657 5.85 30.13 -2.05
CA GLN A 657 7.23 30.31 -2.51
C GLN A 657 8.00 28.97 -2.54
N PRO A 658 9.01 28.81 -3.42
CA PRO A 658 9.88 27.63 -3.40
C PRO A 658 10.79 27.64 -2.17
N VAL A 659 11.16 26.45 -1.68
CA VAL A 659 12.13 26.32 -0.57
C VAL A 659 13.56 26.52 -1.07
N GLU A 660 14.31 27.40 -0.41
CA GLU A 660 15.73 27.61 -0.67
C GLU A 660 16.61 26.61 0.10
N ASN A 661 17.78 26.28 -0.45
CA ASN A 661 18.84 25.50 0.23
C ASN A 661 18.46 24.11 0.77
N THR A 662 17.54 23.39 0.12
CA THR A 662 17.21 22.00 0.50
C THR A 662 18.42 21.07 0.42
N ASN A 663 18.67 20.36 1.51
CA ASN A 663 19.78 19.41 1.60
C ASN A 663 19.45 18.08 0.88
N PHE A 664 20.49 17.34 0.50
CA PHE A 664 20.33 16.03 -0.15
C PHE A 664 19.59 15.01 0.72
N GLN A 665 19.71 15.09 2.05
CA GLN A 665 19.11 14.15 2.99
C GLN A 665 17.58 14.22 2.93
N THR A 666 17.03 15.42 2.98
CA THR A 666 15.60 15.71 2.80
C THR A 666 15.11 15.15 1.46
N GLN A 667 15.75 15.56 0.36
CA GLN A 667 15.39 15.15 -0.99
C GLN A 667 15.42 13.62 -1.16
N CYS A 668 16.46 12.96 -0.65
CA CYS A 668 16.63 11.51 -0.76
C CYS A 668 15.59 10.73 0.06
N TRP A 669 15.26 11.19 1.28
CA TRP A 669 14.29 10.50 2.13
C TRP A 669 12.88 10.54 1.51
N PHE A 670 12.41 11.71 1.06
CA PHE A 670 11.11 11.84 0.39
C PHE A 670 11.04 11.07 -0.93
N LEU A 671 12.11 11.08 -1.75
CA LEU A 671 12.18 10.23 -2.95
C LEU A 671 12.14 8.73 -2.61
N THR A 672 12.70 8.33 -1.47
CA THR A 672 12.65 6.93 -1.00
C THR A 672 11.24 6.55 -0.54
N LEU A 673 10.52 7.44 0.13
CA LEU A 673 9.12 7.24 0.53
C LEU A 673 8.21 7.07 -0.70
N GLN A 674 8.29 7.99 -1.67
CA GLN A 674 7.55 7.88 -2.93
C GLN A 674 7.90 6.60 -3.71
N ALA A 675 9.15 6.14 -3.65
CA ALA A 675 9.58 4.90 -4.29
C ALA A 675 9.03 3.63 -3.61
N HIS A 676 8.72 3.66 -2.31
CA HIS A 676 7.99 2.56 -1.67
C HIS A 676 6.55 2.49 -2.19
N HIS A 677 5.85 3.63 -2.17
CA HIS A 677 4.47 3.77 -2.64
C HIS A 677 4.29 3.31 -4.10
N LEU A 678 5.11 3.83 -5.02
CA LEU A 678 5.02 3.48 -6.44
C LEU A 678 5.68 2.14 -6.79
N GLY A 679 6.58 1.64 -5.94
CA GLY A 679 7.37 0.44 -6.19
C GLY A 679 6.74 -0.84 -5.63
N TYR A 680 6.74 -0.97 -4.31
CA TYR A 680 6.47 -2.23 -3.62
C TYR A 680 4.97 -2.52 -3.48
N LEU A 681 4.16 -1.51 -3.17
CA LEU A 681 2.72 -1.68 -2.94
C LEU A 681 1.96 -2.16 -4.20
N PRO A 682 2.14 -1.56 -5.39
CA PRO A 682 1.58 -2.10 -6.64
C PRO A 682 2.03 -3.52 -6.97
N ALA A 683 3.22 -3.95 -6.52
CA ALA A 683 3.70 -5.32 -6.74
C ALA A 683 3.01 -6.31 -5.79
N ILE A 684 2.78 -5.93 -4.52
CA ILE A 684 1.94 -6.69 -3.58
C ILE A 684 0.52 -6.83 -4.13
N GLN A 685 -0.09 -5.73 -4.60
CA GLN A 685 -1.46 -5.75 -5.12
C GLN A 685 -1.59 -6.71 -6.32
N ARG A 686 -0.64 -6.66 -7.26
CA ARG A 686 -0.54 -7.60 -8.39
C ARG A 686 -0.31 -9.05 -7.93
N TYR A 687 0.47 -9.29 -6.88
CA TYR A 687 0.62 -10.61 -6.29
C TYR A 687 -0.70 -11.12 -5.69
N ARG A 688 -1.41 -10.30 -4.89
CA ARG A 688 -2.72 -10.64 -4.32
C ARG A 688 -3.78 -10.90 -5.41
N GLN A 689 -3.75 -10.17 -6.52
CA GLN A 689 -4.58 -10.45 -7.70
C GLN A 689 -4.23 -11.82 -8.33
N LYS A 690 -2.94 -12.13 -8.53
CA LYS A 690 -2.49 -13.45 -9.04
C LYS A 690 -2.94 -14.60 -8.13
N VAL A 691 -2.82 -14.45 -6.80
CA VAL A 691 -3.28 -15.46 -5.82
C VAL A 691 -4.79 -15.69 -5.88
N ARG A 692 -5.59 -14.62 -6.03
CA ARG A 692 -7.05 -14.74 -6.25
C ARG A 692 -7.37 -15.46 -7.57
N ALA A 693 -6.71 -15.08 -8.66
CA ALA A 693 -6.90 -15.74 -9.96
C ALA A 693 -6.52 -17.23 -9.95
N ILE A 694 -5.48 -17.63 -9.20
CA ILE A 694 -5.10 -19.04 -8.99
C ILE A 694 -6.23 -19.81 -8.30
N LYS A 695 -6.80 -19.26 -7.21
CA LYS A 695 -7.89 -19.90 -6.45
C LYS A 695 -9.14 -20.10 -7.31
N GLU A 696 -9.60 -19.06 -8.02
CA GLU A 696 -10.79 -19.17 -8.87
C GLU A 696 -10.57 -20.10 -10.06
N LEU A 697 -9.39 -20.09 -10.68
CA LEU A 697 -9.08 -20.98 -11.79
C LEU A 697 -8.98 -22.45 -11.35
N GLN A 698 -8.44 -22.73 -10.17
CA GLN A 698 -8.45 -24.08 -9.59
C GLN A 698 -9.88 -24.56 -9.34
N LYS A 699 -10.71 -23.73 -8.72
CA LYS A 699 -12.14 -24.01 -8.45
C LYS A 699 -12.93 -24.30 -9.72
N LEU A 700 -12.68 -23.59 -10.82
CA LEU A 700 -13.28 -23.87 -12.13
C LEU A 700 -12.83 -25.22 -12.72
N ILE A 701 -11.56 -25.59 -12.55
CA ILE A 701 -11.04 -26.90 -12.98
C ILE A 701 -11.67 -28.02 -12.14
N ASP A 702 -11.72 -27.87 -10.82
CA ASP A 702 -12.28 -28.84 -9.89
C ASP A 702 -13.79 -29.07 -10.15
N GLU A 703 -14.54 -28.01 -10.47
CA GLU A 703 -15.95 -28.12 -10.85
C GLU A 703 -16.15 -28.82 -12.20
N LEU A 704 -15.28 -28.54 -13.17
CA LEU A 704 -15.32 -29.19 -14.49
C LEU A 704 -14.99 -30.68 -14.40
N ASP A 705 -14.05 -31.07 -13.54
CA ASP A 705 -13.72 -32.47 -13.24
C ASP A 705 -14.84 -33.16 -12.45
N ARG A 706 -15.43 -32.49 -11.45
CA ARG A 706 -16.59 -33.02 -10.70
C ARG A 706 -17.77 -33.34 -11.62
N THR A 707 -17.99 -32.55 -12.66
CA THR A 707 -19.08 -32.73 -13.62
C THR A 707 -18.75 -33.66 -14.81
N LYS A 708 -17.52 -34.20 -14.87
CA LYS A 708 -17.00 -34.95 -16.02
C LYS A 708 -17.89 -36.08 -16.50
N SER A 709 -18.49 -36.85 -15.59
CA SER A 709 -19.41 -37.95 -15.91
C SER A 709 -20.60 -37.53 -16.77
N HIS A 710 -21.11 -36.30 -16.61
CA HIS A 710 -22.28 -35.79 -17.32
C HIS A 710 -21.96 -35.34 -18.76
N TRP A 711 -20.74 -34.87 -19.02
CA TRP A 711 -20.38 -34.29 -20.31
C TRP A 711 -19.40 -35.12 -21.14
N MET A 712 -18.68 -36.09 -20.55
CA MET A 712 -17.63 -36.87 -21.22
C MET A 712 -18.12 -37.66 -22.44
N ASN A 713 -19.37 -38.13 -22.43
CA ASN A 713 -20.01 -38.83 -23.55
C ASN A 713 -20.95 -37.93 -24.38
N SER A 714 -20.85 -36.62 -24.23
CA SER A 714 -21.71 -35.63 -24.91
C SER A 714 -20.99 -34.92 -26.06
N ARG A 715 -21.75 -34.24 -26.93
CA ARG A 715 -21.20 -33.33 -27.95
C ARG A 715 -20.29 -32.22 -27.41
N TYR A 716 -20.36 -31.94 -26.10
CA TYR A 716 -19.53 -30.92 -25.45
C TYR A 716 -18.17 -31.45 -24.95
N ALA A 717 -17.91 -32.77 -25.02
CA ALA A 717 -16.70 -33.38 -24.48
C ALA A 717 -15.41 -32.73 -24.99
N ASN A 718 -15.29 -32.52 -26.30
CA ASN A 718 -14.11 -31.87 -26.90
C ASN A 718 -13.95 -30.42 -26.44
N ARG A 719 -15.06 -29.67 -26.29
CA ARG A 719 -15.04 -28.28 -25.81
C ARG A 719 -14.62 -28.20 -24.34
N ASN A 720 -15.13 -29.09 -23.50
CA ASN A 720 -14.82 -29.11 -22.07
C ASN A 720 -13.38 -29.57 -21.82
N ASN A 721 -12.90 -30.59 -22.55
CA ASN A 721 -11.49 -30.98 -22.52
C ASN A 721 -10.56 -29.83 -22.95
N GLN A 722 -10.91 -29.08 -24.01
CA GLN A 722 -10.13 -27.90 -24.41
C GLN A 722 -10.15 -26.77 -23.38
N PHE A 723 -11.28 -26.51 -22.70
CA PHE A 723 -11.31 -25.53 -21.63
C PHE A 723 -10.44 -25.98 -20.45
N LYS A 724 -10.53 -27.24 -20.04
CA LYS A 724 -9.67 -27.81 -19.00
C LYS A 724 -8.18 -27.62 -19.34
N GLU A 725 -7.75 -28.02 -20.53
CA GLU A 725 -6.35 -27.90 -20.94
C GLU A 725 -5.85 -26.44 -20.94
N ARG A 726 -6.68 -25.50 -21.42
CA ARG A 726 -6.37 -24.05 -21.39
C ARG A 726 -6.25 -23.55 -19.95
N TRP A 727 -7.18 -23.90 -19.08
CA TRP A 727 -7.17 -23.51 -17.67
C TRP A 727 -5.98 -24.11 -16.92
N GLU A 728 -5.66 -25.39 -17.10
CA GLU A 728 -4.46 -26.02 -16.52
C GLU A 728 -3.15 -25.40 -17.03
N LYS A 729 -3.10 -24.98 -18.30
CA LYS A 729 -1.95 -24.25 -18.87
C LYS A 729 -1.82 -22.85 -18.27
N GLN A 730 -2.93 -22.13 -18.10
CA GLN A 730 -2.97 -20.82 -17.47
C GLN A 730 -2.64 -20.90 -15.97
N LEU A 731 -3.14 -21.91 -15.25
CA LEU A 731 -2.85 -22.17 -13.85
C LEU A 731 -1.35 -22.44 -13.63
N ARG A 732 -0.72 -23.27 -14.49
CA ARG A 732 0.73 -23.47 -14.48
C ARG A 732 1.51 -22.17 -14.72
N LYS A 733 1.06 -21.31 -15.64
CA LYS A 733 1.66 -19.99 -15.87
C LYS A 733 1.54 -19.08 -14.64
N LEU A 734 0.36 -19.04 -14.00
CA LEU A 734 0.11 -18.22 -12.82
C LEU A 734 0.88 -18.70 -11.59
N ASN A 735 0.89 -19.99 -11.29
CA ASN A 735 1.67 -20.55 -10.18
C ASN A 735 3.17 -20.27 -10.33
N ARG A 736 3.70 -20.36 -11.56
CA ARG A 736 5.07 -19.97 -11.86
C ARG A 736 5.34 -18.48 -11.62
N SER A 737 4.44 -17.62 -12.08
CA SER A 737 4.52 -16.17 -11.84
C SER A 737 4.49 -15.85 -10.34
N LYS A 738 3.61 -16.51 -9.57
CA LYS A 738 3.54 -16.44 -8.12
C LYS A 738 4.90 -16.78 -7.48
N THR A 739 5.53 -17.92 -7.81
CA THR A 739 6.86 -18.29 -7.28
C THR A 739 7.93 -17.27 -7.64
N CYS A 740 7.92 -16.74 -8.86
CA CYS A 740 8.83 -15.67 -9.28
C CYS A 740 8.66 -14.37 -8.47
N CYS A 741 7.41 -14.00 -8.15
CA CYS A 741 7.11 -12.89 -7.24
C CYS A 741 7.63 -13.16 -5.83
N GLU A 742 7.43 -14.38 -5.28
CA GLU A 742 7.80 -14.74 -3.91
C GLU A 742 9.33 -14.74 -3.68
N ILE A 743 10.12 -15.13 -4.69
CA ILE A 743 11.58 -15.02 -4.63
C ILE A 743 12.00 -13.55 -4.47
N THR A 744 11.28 -12.61 -5.11
CA THR A 744 11.64 -11.19 -5.19
C THR A 744 11.06 -10.33 -4.05
N LEU A 745 9.78 -10.53 -3.73
CA LEU A 745 9.05 -9.74 -2.74
C LEU A 745 9.34 -10.22 -1.32
N LEU A 746 9.47 -11.53 -1.11
CA LEU A 746 9.75 -12.15 0.19
C LEU A 746 11.26 -12.42 0.34
N ASP A 747 12.10 -11.49 -0.14
CA ASP A 747 13.53 -11.45 0.15
C ASP A 747 13.72 -10.87 1.56
N PRO A 748 14.21 -11.63 2.57
CA PRO A 748 14.32 -11.14 3.94
C PRO A 748 15.13 -9.85 4.05
N GLY A 749 16.19 -9.70 3.25
CA GLY A 749 16.99 -8.47 3.23
C GLY A 749 16.23 -7.27 2.65
N LEU A 750 15.30 -7.47 1.72
CA LEU A 750 14.41 -6.42 1.22
C LEU A 750 13.35 -6.06 2.26
N LEU A 751 12.73 -7.05 2.90
CA LEU A 751 11.72 -6.85 3.95
C LEU A 751 12.28 -6.08 5.14
N GLN A 752 13.49 -6.43 5.59
CA GLN A 752 14.20 -5.73 6.65
C GLN A 752 14.35 -4.23 6.29
N ARG A 753 14.88 -3.90 5.11
CA ARG A 753 15.05 -2.49 4.68
C ARG A 753 13.74 -1.72 4.50
N CYS A 754 12.66 -2.39 4.08
CA CYS A 754 11.33 -1.76 4.05
C CYS A 754 10.86 -1.41 5.47
N THR A 755 11.04 -2.33 6.42
CA THR A 755 10.62 -2.14 7.82
C THR A 755 11.45 -1.08 8.54
N GLU A 756 12.78 -1.12 8.37
CA GLU A 756 13.71 -0.09 8.86
C GLU A 756 13.37 1.30 8.31
N PHE A 757 13.05 1.40 7.02
CA PHE A 757 12.64 2.68 6.43
C PHE A 757 11.28 3.14 6.97
N TYR A 758 10.27 2.26 7.03
CA TYR A 758 8.96 2.61 7.54
C TYR A 758 8.96 2.99 9.03
N SER A 759 9.86 2.45 9.86
CA SER A 759 10.07 2.95 11.23
C SER A 759 10.38 4.46 11.25
N THR A 760 11.23 4.95 10.33
CA THR A 760 11.51 6.39 10.21
C THR A 760 10.31 7.21 9.73
N VAL A 761 9.39 6.60 8.97
CA VAL A 761 8.13 7.24 8.51
C VAL A 761 7.09 7.29 9.63
N CYS A 762 6.98 6.22 10.41
CA CYS A 762 6.20 6.18 11.65
C CYS A 762 6.67 7.27 12.63
N GLU A 763 7.97 7.40 12.83
CA GLU A 763 8.56 8.44 13.68
C GLU A 763 8.31 9.85 13.13
N PHE A 764 8.47 10.06 11.83
CA PHE A 764 8.08 11.32 11.16
C PHE A 764 6.61 11.68 11.41
N MET A 765 5.68 10.72 11.26
CA MET A 765 4.26 10.95 11.50
C MET A 765 3.96 11.27 12.97
N LEU A 766 4.62 10.61 13.93
CA LEU A 766 4.51 10.92 15.36
C LEU A 766 4.88 12.38 15.68
N TYR A 767 5.90 12.93 15.01
CA TYR A 767 6.21 14.37 15.10
C TYR A 767 5.14 15.27 14.45
N GLN A 768 4.51 14.84 13.34
CA GLN A 768 3.42 15.60 12.72
C GLN A 768 2.13 15.63 13.57
N PHE A 769 1.82 14.53 14.27
CA PHE A 769 0.69 14.45 15.22
C PHE A 769 0.79 15.52 16.32
N GLU A 770 1.99 15.77 16.85
CA GLU A 770 2.23 16.81 17.87
C GLU A 770 2.55 18.20 17.27
N GLY A 771 2.63 18.33 15.95
CA GLY A 771 2.83 19.60 15.26
C GLY A 771 4.15 20.31 15.57
N ARG A 772 5.21 19.56 15.90
CA ARG A 772 6.48 20.10 16.40
C ARG A 772 7.70 19.65 15.56
N PRO A 773 8.82 20.39 15.58
CA PRO A 773 10.04 19.98 14.88
C PRO A 773 10.63 18.67 15.42
N ILE A 774 11.42 18.03 14.56
CA ILE A 774 12.06 16.73 14.83
C ILE A 774 13.32 16.95 15.67
N GLU A 775 13.31 16.49 16.92
CA GLU A 775 14.35 16.77 17.93
C GLU A 775 15.27 15.57 18.21
N GLY A 776 15.05 14.43 17.54
CA GLY A 776 15.74 13.16 17.78
C GLY A 776 14.75 11.99 17.82
N PRO A 777 15.04 10.91 18.55
CA PRO A 777 14.08 9.83 18.79
C PRO A 777 12.76 10.38 19.34
N PHE A 778 11.62 9.87 18.87
CA PHE A 778 10.32 10.38 19.32
C PHE A 778 10.05 10.02 20.79
N ILE A 779 9.64 11.02 21.56
CA ILE A 779 9.13 10.91 22.93
C ILE A 779 7.88 11.77 22.99
N SER A 780 6.74 11.19 23.36
CA SER A 780 5.47 11.92 23.47
C SER A 780 5.58 13.05 24.50
N LYS A 781 5.18 14.26 24.12
CA LYS A 781 5.04 15.43 25.01
C LYS A 781 3.59 15.67 25.42
N LEU A 782 2.63 15.16 24.65
CA LEU A 782 1.20 15.27 24.90
C LEU A 782 0.55 13.89 25.17
N PRO A 783 -0.45 13.81 26.08
CA PRO A 783 -1.37 12.68 26.15
C PRO A 783 -2.19 12.55 24.87
N VAL A 784 -2.50 11.32 24.46
CA VAL A 784 -3.19 11.04 23.18
C VAL A 784 -4.58 11.70 23.08
N GLN A 785 -5.28 11.86 24.21
CA GLN A 785 -6.59 12.53 24.31
C GLN A 785 -6.51 14.06 24.11
N GLN A 786 -5.31 14.65 24.20
CA GLN A 786 -5.08 16.09 24.01
C GLN A 786 -4.58 16.41 22.58
N LEU A 787 -4.36 15.40 21.74
CA LEU A 787 -3.94 15.62 20.35
C LEU A 787 -5.09 16.21 19.54
N LEU A 788 -4.82 17.35 18.89
CA LEU A 788 -5.71 18.04 17.98
C LEU A 788 -5.20 17.91 16.54
N PRO A 789 -6.07 18.00 15.52
CA PRO A 789 -5.63 18.02 14.13
C PRO A 789 -4.68 19.19 13.86
N THR A 790 -3.44 18.88 13.49
CA THR A 790 -2.46 19.86 13.03
C THR A 790 -2.57 20.03 11.51
N ASP A 791 -2.37 21.23 10.98
CA ASP A 791 -2.41 21.48 9.53
C ASP A 791 -1.39 20.57 8.80
N ALA A 792 -0.20 20.42 9.37
CA ALA A 792 0.89 19.62 8.82
C ALA A 792 0.56 18.13 8.70
N PHE A 793 -0.17 17.54 9.65
CA PHE A 793 -0.67 16.15 9.56
C PHE A 793 -1.93 16.05 8.67
N SER A 794 -2.86 17.01 8.79
CA SER A 794 -4.13 17.06 8.05
C SER A 794 -3.95 17.10 6.53
N ALA A 795 -2.84 17.70 6.09
CA ALA A 795 -2.42 17.86 4.70
C ALA A 795 -1.55 16.71 4.16
N LEU A 796 -1.21 15.68 4.95
CA LEU A 796 -0.52 14.49 4.45
C LEU A 796 -1.47 13.60 3.63
N PRO A 797 -0.95 12.80 2.67
CA PRO A 797 -1.74 11.78 1.98
C PRO A 797 -2.16 10.62 2.90
N GLU A 798 -3.34 10.04 2.67
CA GLU A 798 -3.80 8.83 3.38
C GLU A 798 -2.85 7.63 3.20
N TRP A 799 -2.19 7.54 2.04
CA TRP A 799 -1.28 6.43 1.74
C TRP A 799 -0.04 6.39 2.64
N TYR A 800 0.35 7.49 3.30
CA TYR A 800 1.42 7.48 4.31
C TYR A 800 1.11 6.51 5.46
N ILE A 801 -0.18 6.30 5.76
CA ILE A 801 -0.66 5.33 6.75
C ILE A 801 -1.00 4.00 6.08
N ASP A 802 -1.74 4.04 4.96
CA ASP A 802 -2.29 2.83 4.34
C ASP A 802 -1.21 1.88 3.79
N ASP A 803 -0.13 2.42 3.24
CA ASP A 803 1.00 1.64 2.69
C ASP A 803 1.72 0.83 3.78
N ILE A 804 1.90 1.43 4.97
CA ILE A 804 2.57 0.78 6.11
C ILE A 804 1.68 -0.34 6.64
N ALA A 805 0.38 -0.09 6.79
CA ALA A 805 -0.57 -1.11 7.23
C ALA A 805 -0.67 -2.28 6.23
N GLU A 806 -0.81 -1.98 4.93
CA GLU A 806 -0.85 -2.99 3.85
C GLU A 806 0.45 -3.81 3.76
N PHE A 807 1.62 -3.16 3.94
CA PHE A 807 2.93 -3.83 4.03
C PHE A 807 3.01 -4.79 5.22
N ILE A 808 2.60 -4.36 6.42
CA ILE A 808 2.63 -5.20 7.63
C ILE A 808 1.66 -6.38 7.48
N LEU A 809 0.44 -6.17 6.99
CA LEU A 809 -0.53 -7.26 6.76
C LEU A 809 -0.01 -8.28 5.74
N PHE A 810 0.56 -7.81 4.62
CA PHE A 810 1.16 -8.69 3.61
C PHE A 810 2.33 -9.51 4.18
N THR A 811 3.25 -8.87 4.90
CA THR A 811 4.44 -9.54 5.43
C THR A 811 4.13 -10.46 6.61
N MET A 812 3.19 -10.12 7.49
CA MET A 812 2.72 -11.04 8.54
C MET A 812 2.04 -12.29 7.96
N GLN A 813 1.34 -12.16 6.82
CA GLN A 813 0.72 -13.30 6.14
C GLN A 813 1.75 -14.22 5.41
N HIS A 814 2.81 -13.65 4.82
CA HIS A 814 3.68 -14.36 3.88
C HIS A 814 5.13 -14.57 4.34
N ALA A 815 5.62 -13.79 5.32
CA ALA A 815 7.00 -13.79 5.82
C ALA A 815 7.04 -13.50 7.33
N ASN A 816 6.12 -14.13 8.08
CA ASN A 816 5.80 -13.85 9.48
C ASN A 816 7.02 -13.81 10.43
N MET A 817 8.04 -14.65 10.20
CA MET A 817 9.24 -14.68 11.04
C MET A 817 10.17 -13.49 10.78
N ASP A 818 10.36 -13.09 9.51
CA ASP A 818 11.26 -12.02 9.12
C ASP A 818 10.73 -10.65 9.61
N ILE A 819 9.44 -10.38 9.40
CA ILE A 819 8.83 -9.10 9.80
C ILE A 819 8.82 -8.91 11.32
N ARG A 820 8.55 -9.95 12.11
CA ARG A 820 8.50 -9.86 13.59
C ARG A 820 9.81 -9.43 14.23
N GLN A 821 10.95 -9.61 13.55
CA GLN A 821 12.25 -9.14 14.02
C GLN A 821 12.51 -7.67 13.68
N GLY A 822 11.81 -7.13 12.68
CA GLY A 822 11.93 -5.73 12.24
C GLY A 822 10.92 -4.77 12.88
N ILE A 823 9.80 -5.25 13.44
CA ILE A 823 8.84 -4.38 14.14
C ILE A 823 9.47 -3.88 15.45
N ASP A 824 9.73 -2.58 15.50
CA ASP A 824 10.34 -1.89 16.64
C ASP A 824 9.32 -1.10 17.47
N HIS A 825 9.83 -0.38 18.47
CA HIS A 825 9.01 0.47 19.32
C HIS A 825 8.32 1.59 18.54
N SER A 826 9.00 2.24 17.58
CA SER A 826 8.46 3.35 16.80
C SER A 826 7.22 2.94 15.98
N ILE A 827 7.26 1.76 15.35
CA ILE A 827 6.10 1.22 14.61
C ILE A 827 4.93 0.91 15.57
N ILE A 828 5.21 0.35 16.75
CA ILE A 828 4.17 0.05 17.76
C ILE A 828 3.55 1.33 18.32
N THR A 829 4.37 2.34 18.67
CA THR A 829 3.92 3.65 19.16
C THR A 829 3.06 4.34 18.12
N TRP A 830 3.48 4.36 16.85
CA TRP A 830 2.70 4.92 15.75
C TRP A 830 1.35 4.21 15.55
N LEU A 831 1.35 2.87 15.54
CA LEU A 831 0.14 2.06 15.38
C LEU A 831 -0.88 2.37 16.49
N LEU A 832 -0.41 2.37 17.75
CA LEU A 832 -1.25 2.66 18.91
C LEU A 832 -1.72 4.12 18.92
N THR A 833 -0.88 5.09 18.56
CA THR A 833 -1.28 6.50 18.46
C THR A 833 -2.37 6.69 17.39
N CYS A 834 -2.24 6.09 16.21
CA CYS A 834 -3.23 6.20 15.15
C CYS A 834 -4.59 5.59 15.51
N VAL A 835 -4.59 4.48 16.28
CA VAL A 835 -5.84 3.84 16.75
C VAL A 835 -6.43 4.59 17.95
N CYS A 836 -5.61 5.10 18.86
CA CYS A 836 -6.07 5.85 20.04
C CYS A 836 -6.47 7.30 19.75
N ALA A 837 -5.94 7.90 18.68
CA ALA A 837 -6.31 9.22 18.19
C ALA A 837 -7.09 9.13 16.86
N SER A 838 -8.02 8.17 16.75
CA SER A 838 -8.80 7.91 15.54
C SER A 838 -9.58 9.14 15.04
N HIS A 839 -9.96 10.06 15.93
CA HIS A 839 -10.61 11.34 15.60
C HIS A 839 -9.76 12.25 14.68
N LEU A 840 -8.45 12.02 14.60
CA LEU A 840 -7.53 12.74 13.72
C LEU A 840 -7.58 12.24 12.28
N ILE A 841 -7.99 10.99 12.04
CA ILE A 841 -8.08 10.39 10.70
C ILE A 841 -9.53 10.46 10.22
N LYS A 842 -9.79 11.17 9.11
CA LYS A 842 -11.15 11.40 8.61
C LYS A 842 -11.79 10.14 8.01
N ASN A 843 -10.98 9.27 7.41
CA ASN A 843 -11.42 8.05 6.76
C ASN A 843 -11.38 6.86 7.74
N PRO A 844 -12.53 6.35 8.24
CA PRO A 844 -12.56 5.29 9.25
C PRO A 844 -12.00 3.96 8.74
N TYR A 845 -11.94 3.75 7.42
CA TYR A 845 -11.40 2.53 6.83
C TYR A 845 -9.87 2.42 6.97
N VAL A 846 -9.17 3.55 7.09
CA VAL A 846 -7.74 3.58 7.39
C VAL A 846 -7.51 3.10 8.83
N THR A 847 -8.26 3.64 9.80
CA THR A 847 -8.25 3.19 11.19
C THR A 847 -8.67 1.71 11.32
N ALA A 848 -9.64 1.25 10.54
CA ALA A 848 -10.07 -0.14 10.49
C ALA A 848 -8.93 -1.09 10.06
N LYS A 849 -8.12 -0.71 9.06
CA LYS A 849 -6.96 -1.50 8.64
C LYS A 849 -5.86 -1.52 9.70
N LEU A 850 -5.68 -0.44 10.46
CA LEU A 850 -4.77 -0.41 11.61
C LEU A 850 -5.25 -1.33 12.75
N VAL A 851 -6.56 -1.39 13.00
CA VAL A 851 -7.16 -2.36 13.94
C VAL A 851 -6.98 -3.81 13.44
N GLU A 852 -7.02 -4.06 12.13
CA GLU A 852 -6.65 -5.37 11.55
C GLU A 852 -5.17 -5.71 11.81
N VAL A 853 -4.24 -4.75 11.66
CA VAL A 853 -2.82 -4.96 12.01
C VAL A 853 -2.66 -5.34 13.49
N MET A 854 -3.32 -4.63 14.40
CA MET A 854 -3.32 -4.95 15.83
C MET A 854 -3.91 -6.35 16.10
N PHE A 855 -5.01 -6.71 15.42
CA PHE A 855 -5.61 -8.03 15.50
C PHE A 855 -4.60 -9.11 15.07
N VAL A 856 -3.89 -8.93 13.95
CA VAL A 856 -2.84 -9.86 13.50
C VAL A 856 -1.68 -9.96 14.50
N PHE A 857 -1.30 -8.86 15.17
CA PHE A 857 -0.32 -8.89 16.26
C PHE A 857 -0.84 -9.64 17.51
N SER A 858 -2.15 -9.61 17.76
CA SER A 858 -2.79 -10.30 18.88
C SER A 858 -2.83 -11.84 18.76
N LEU A 859 -2.73 -12.38 17.54
CA LEU A 859 -2.90 -13.81 17.26
C LEU A 859 -1.83 -14.68 17.94
N LYS A 860 -2.30 -15.78 18.55
CA LYS A 860 -1.46 -16.79 19.23
C LYS A 860 -0.70 -17.67 18.21
N PRO A 861 0.49 -18.22 18.56
CA PRO A 861 1.17 -18.10 19.85
C PRO A 861 1.74 -16.70 20.13
N ALA A 862 1.76 -16.33 21.41
CA ALA A 862 2.34 -15.08 21.88
C ALA A 862 3.80 -14.97 21.45
N ASN A 863 4.23 -13.75 21.14
CA ASN A 863 5.50 -13.45 20.49
C ASN A 863 6.03 -12.09 20.96
N SER A 864 7.25 -11.72 20.55
CA SER A 864 7.90 -10.45 20.93
C SER A 864 7.04 -9.22 20.62
N VAL A 865 6.44 -9.15 19.43
CA VAL A 865 5.60 -8.02 18.99
C VAL A 865 4.31 -7.95 19.80
N ASN A 866 3.66 -9.09 20.04
CA ASN A 866 2.47 -9.20 20.89
C ASN A 866 2.76 -8.68 22.31
N ALA A 867 3.85 -9.14 22.93
CA ALA A 867 4.25 -8.70 24.26
C ALA A 867 4.63 -7.20 24.30
N ALA A 868 5.36 -6.70 23.29
CA ALA A 868 5.72 -5.29 23.19
C ALA A 868 4.49 -4.38 23.02
N MET A 869 3.50 -4.79 22.23
CA MET A 869 2.25 -4.07 22.04
C MET A 869 1.43 -4.00 23.33
N TRP A 870 1.23 -5.13 24.03
CA TRP A 870 0.42 -5.16 25.25
C TRP A 870 1.10 -4.54 26.49
N ASN A 871 2.43 -4.45 26.50
CA ASN A 871 3.20 -3.78 27.55
C ASN A 871 3.39 -2.27 27.27
N HIS A 872 2.88 -1.75 26.16
CA HIS A 872 2.99 -0.34 25.80
C HIS A 872 2.02 0.53 26.62
N GLU A 873 2.46 1.72 27.01
CA GLU A 873 1.69 2.66 27.85
C GLU A 873 0.31 3.01 27.24
N LEU A 874 0.28 3.40 25.96
CA LEU A 874 -0.99 3.65 25.24
C LEU A 874 -1.96 2.45 25.25
N ALA A 875 -1.44 1.21 25.21
CA ALA A 875 -2.28 0.01 25.26
C ALA A 875 -2.93 -0.15 26.65
N GLN A 876 -2.21 0.19 27.72
CA GLN A 876 -2.69 0.09 29.10
C GLN A 876 -3.64 1.24 29.47
N ASN A 877 -3.40 2.45 28.95
CA ASN A 877 -4.02 3.68 29.44
C ASN A 877 -5.10 4.29 28.52
N ALA A 878 -5.10 3.99 27.21
CA ALA A 878 -5.97 4.68 26.25
C ALA A 878 -6.70 3.75 25.26
N LEU A 879 -6.10 2.62 24.91
CA LEU A 879 -6.59 1.74 23.85
C LEU A 879 -7.99 1.18 24.12
N VAL A 880 -8.31 0.84 25.37
CA VAL A 880 -9.63 0.29 25.76
C VAL A 880 -10.77 1.26 25.41
N SER A 881 -10.71 2.49 25.91
CA SER A 881 -11.70 3.54 25.61
C SER A 881 -11.76 3.84 24.11
N SER A 882 -10.60 3.90 23.46
CA SER A 882 -10.49 4.17 22.02
C SER A 882 -11.14 3.09 21.14
N LEU A 883 -10.94 1.80 21.48
CA LEU A 883 -11.57 0.68 20.77
C LEU A 883 -13.08 0.63 21.03
N MET A 884 -13.56 0.92 22.24
CA MET A 884 -15.00 1.03 22.51
C MET A 884 -15.63 2.17 21.71
N ARG A 885 -14.96 3.33 21.64
CA ARG A 885 -15.40 4.46 20.83
C ARG A 885 -15.46 4.09 19.36
N PHE A 886 -14.38 3.54 18.81
CA PHE A 886 -14.33 3.17 17.40
C PHE A 886 -15.35 2.08 17.04
N TYR A 887 -15.64 1.13 17.94
CA TYR A 887 -16.71 0.14 17.77
C TYR A 887 -18.10 0.78 17.59
N VAL A 888 -18.36 1.90 18.28
CA VAL A 888 -19.60 2.70 18.13
C VAL A 888 -19.56 3.53 16.86
N ASP A 889 -18.47 4.28 16.64
CA ASP A 889 -18.34 5.23 15.51
C ASP A 889 -18.48 4.54 14.13
N VAL A 890 -18.13 3.26 13.99
CA VAL A 890 -18.32 2.47 12.74
C VAL A 890 -19.77 2.03 12.45
N GLU A 891 -20.76 2.41 13.27
CA GLU A 891 -22.18 2.25 12.91
C GLU A 891 -22.62 3.24 11.82
N THR A 892 -21.90 4.36 11.65
CA THR A 892 -22.24 5.44 10.71
C THR A 892 -21.02 5.90 9.90
N THR A 893 -20.54 5.06 8.97
CA THR A 893 -19.48 5.39 7.99
C THR A 893 -20.02 5.97 6.67
N GLY A 894 -21.32 5.85 6.40
CA GLY A 894 -22.01 6.48 5.26
C GLY A 894 -21.72 5.88 3.88
N GLN A 895 -21.21 4.64 3.79
CA GLN A 895 -20.84 4.00 2.53
C GLN A 895 -21.81 2.89 2.10
N SER A 896 -21.87 2.59 0.80
CA SER A 896 -22.81 1.56 0.29
C SER A 896 -22.53 0.11 0.73
N THR A 897 -21.35 -0.17 1.31
CA THR A 897 -20.91 -1.48 1.82
C THR A 897 -20.83 -1.55 3.35
N GLU A 898 -20.92 -0.40 4.01
CA GLU A 898 -20.85 -0.15 5.47
C GLU A 898 -21.47 -1.26 6.33
N PHE A 899 -22.68 -1.70 5.96
CA PHE A 899 -23.42 -2.71 6.72
C PHE A 899 -22.67 -4.03 6.90
N TYR A 900 -21.85 -4.45 5.94
CA TYR A 900 -21.06 -5.69 6.04
C TYR A 900 -19.67 -5.41 6.62
N ASP A 901 -19.07 -4.29 6.24
CA ASP A 901 -17.72 -3.91 6.69
C ASP A 901 -17.66 -3.73 8.21
N LYS A 902 -18.69 -3.13 8.83
CA LYS A 902 -18.73 -2.90 10.28
C LYS A 902 -18.57 -4.19 11.10
N PHE A 903 -19.16 -5.31 10.65
CA PHE A 903 -19.05 -6.59 11.36
C PHE A 903 -17.62 -7.16 11.31
N THR A 904 -16.89 -6.95 10.21
CA THR A 904 -15.48 -7.35 10.10
C THR A 904 -14.61 -6.52 11.04
N ILE A 905 -14.84 -5.20 11.12
CA ILE A 905 -14.13 -4.32 12.05
C ILE A 905 -14.41 -4.73 13.50
N ARG A 906 -15.69 -4.90 13.85
CA ARG A 906 -16.13 -5.30 15.19
C ARG A 906 -15.62 -6.68 15.58
N TYR A 907 -15.52 -7.63 14.65
CA TYR A 907 -14.88 -8.93 14.86
C TYR A 907 -13.40 -8.80 15.28
N HIS A 908 -12.62 -7.95 14.60
CA HIS A 908 -11.23 -7.67 15.02
C HIS A 908 -11.18 -7.06 16.42
N ILE A 909 -12.06 -6.10 16.71
CA ILE A 909 -12.14 -5.45 18.04
C ILE A 909 -12.52 -6.46 19.14
N SER A 910 -13.49 -7.35 18.91
CA SER A 910 -13.88 -8.40 19.87
C SER A 910 -12.72 -9.33 20.22
N HIS A 911 -11.89 -9.70 19.23
CA HIS A 911 -10.70 -10.52 19.47
C HIS A 911 -9.61 -9.76 20.24
N LEU A 912 -9.47 -8.45 20.01
CA LEU A 912 -8.59 -7.59 20.82
C LEU A 912 -9.07 -7.51 22.27
N PHE A 913 -10.36 -7.29 22.53
CA PHE A 913 -10.91 -7.32 23.90
C PHE A 913 -10.69 -8.66 24.59
N LYS A 914 -10.87 -9.78 23.88
CA LYS A 914 -10.64 -11.12 24.41
C LYS A 914 -9.17 -11.34 24.79
N SER A 915 -8.25 -10.84 23.96
CA SER A 915 -6.81 -10.87 24.24
C SER A 915 -6.42 -9.97 25.41
N MET A 916 -7.07 -8.80 25.55
CA MET A 916 -6.89 -7.89 26.68
C MET A 916 -7.44 -8.48 27.99
N TRP A 917 -8.55 -9.21 27.96
CA TRP A 917 -9.19 -9.79 29.15
C TRP A 917 -8.32 -10.84 29.87
N GLU A 918 -7.42 -11.50 29.14
CA GLU A 918 -6.41 -12.42 29.70
C GLU A 918 -5.36 -11.69 30.55
N ASN A 919 -5.16 -10.37 30.37
CA ASN A 919 -4.20 -9.57 31.12
C ASN A 919 -4.91 -8.77 32.24
N PRO A 920 -4.52 -8.92 33.53
CA PRO A 920 -5.13 -8.19 34.64
C PRO A 920 -5.14 -6.66 34.52
N ILE A 921 -4.11 -6.06 33.90
CA ILE A 921 -3.99 -4.60 33.75
C ILE A 921 -5.06 -4.12 32.77
N HIS A 922 -5.14 -4.74 31.59
CA HIS A 922 -6.11 -4.36 30.56
C HIS A 922 -7.55 -4.70 30.98
N ARG A 923 -7.77 -5.83 31.67
CA ARG A 923 -9.08 -6.13 32.27
C ARG A 923 -9.51 -5.06 33.27
N GLN A 924 -8.59 -4.59 34.13
CA GLN A 924 -8.90 -3.50 35.05
C GLN A 924 -9.22 -2.18 34.33
N ALA A 925 -8.56 -1.87 33.21
CA ALA A 925 -8.91 -0.71 32.39
C ALA A 925 -10.33 -0.80 31.81
N VAL A 926 -10.77 -1.99 31.35
CA VAL A 926 -12.17 -2.22 30.90
C VAL A 926 -13.18 -2.04 32.04
N ILE A 927 -12.86 -2.50 33.25
CA ILE A 927 -13.70 -2.32 34.45
C ILE A 927 -13.71 -0.85 34.92
N CYS A 928 -12.65 -0.08 34.70
CA CYS A 928 -12.63 1.35 34.99
C CYS A 928 -13.51 2.13 33.99
N GLU A 929 -13.37 1.85 32.69
CA GLU A 929 -14.15 2.50 31.63
C GLU A 929 -15.66 2.28 31.81
N SER A 930 -16.07 1.08 32.25
CA SER A 930 -17.48 0.76 32.48
C SER A 930 -18.15 1.60 33.57
N ARG A 931 -17.36 2.16 34.51
CA ARG A 931 -17.84 3.07 35.56
C ARG A 931 -18.02 4.51 35.10
N VAL A 932 -17.40 4.90 33.97
CA VAL A 932 -17.55 6.24 33.37
C VAL A 932 -18.86 6.35 32.58
N GLY A 933 -19.60 5.25 32.44
CA GLY A 933 -21.01 5.24 32.04
C GLY A 933 -21.23 5.40 30.54
N ASN A 934 -21.17 6.62 30.02
CA ASN A 934 -21.87 6.97 28.78
C ASN A 934 -21.26 6.32 27.52
N GLN A 935 -19.93 6.20 27.43
CA GLN A 935 -19.29 5.54 26.28
C GLN A 935 -19.46 4.01 26.34
N PHE A 936 -19.36 3.41 27.54
CA PHE A 936 -19.55 1.98 27.73
C PHE A 936 -20.99 1.54 27.43
N VAL A 937 -21.98 2.34 27.84
CA VAL A 937 -23.41 2.08 27.55
C VAL A 937 -23.69 2.12 26.04
N LYS A 938 -23.12 3.08 25.30
CA LYS A 938 -23.20 3.10 23.82
C LYS A 938 -22.54 1.86 23.19
N PHE A 939 -21.38 1.45 23.70
CA PHE A 939 -20.70 0.23 23.25
C PHE A 939 -21.55 -1.03 23.51
N VAL A 940 -22.13 -1.19 24.69
CA VAL A 940 -23.05 -2.29 25.03
C VAL A 940 -24.31 -2.26 24.15
N ASN A 941 -24.90 -1.10 23.89
CA ASN A 941 -26.06 -0.98 23.00
C ASN A 941 -25.73 -1.47 21.57
N MET A 942 -24.56 -1.11 21.03
CA MET A 942 -24.10 -1.59 19.73
C MET A 942 -23.78 -3.10 19.73
N LEU A 943 -23.21 -3.61 20.82
CA LEU A 943 -22.97 -5.04 21.01
C LEU A 943 -24.27 -5.85 21.06
N MET A 944 -25.31 -5.30 21.70
CA MET A 944 -26.67 -5.87 21.71
C MET A 944 -27.32 -5.82 20.32
N ASN A 945 -27.22 -4.69 19.60
CA ASN A 945 -27.70 -4.56 18.21
C ASN A 945 -27.15 -5.69 17.33
N ASP A 946 -25.84 -5.91 17.39
CA ASP A 946 -25.17 -6.91 16.56
C ASP A 946 -25.47 -8.34 17.04
N THR A 947 -25.53 -8.59 18.35
CA THR A 947 -25.89 -9.91 18.90
C THR A 947 -27.29 -10.34 18.44
N THR A 948 -28.28 -9.44 18.54
CA THR A 948 -29.64 -9.70 18.07
C THR A 948 -29.65 -10.01 16.57
N PHE A 949 -29.07 -9.12 15.74
CA PHE A 949 -29.11 -9.30 14.29
C PHE A 949 -28.37 -10.56 13.80
N LEU A 950 -27.18 -10.82 14.34
CA LEU A 950 -26.33 -11.94 13.92
C LEU A 950 -26.91 -13.30 14.35
N LEU A 951 -27.53 -13.38 15.54
CA LEU A 951 -28.22 -14.59 15.97
C LEU A 951 -29.50 -14.81 15.14
N ASP A 952 -30.32 -13.79 14.92
CA ASP A 952 -31.54 -13.90 14.11
C ASP A 952 -31.26 -14.40 12.70
N GLU A 953 -30.30 -13.78 11.99
CA GLU A 953 -29.96 -14.20 10.63
C GLU A 953 -29.25 -15.55 10.59
N CYS A 954 -28.39 -15.89 11.55
CA CYS A 954 -27.72 -17.20 11.51
C CYS A 954 -28.68 -18.36 11.84
N LEU A 955 -29.58 -18.19 12.80
CA LEU A 955 -30.61 -19.18 13.16
C LEU A 955 -31.65 -19.35 12.05
N GLU A 956 -32.10 -18.26 11.43
CA GLU A 956 -33.02 -18.34 10.30
C GLU A 956 -32.35 -18.97 9.06
N ASN A 957 -31.07 -18.67 8.79
CA ASN A 957 -30.33 -19.36 7.73
C ASN A 957 -30.19 -20.87 8.02
N LEU A 958 -29.87 -21.27 9.26
CA LEU A 958 -29.85 -22.69 9.65
C LEU A 958 -31.19 -23.38 9.40
N LYS A 959 -32.30 -22.70 9.70
CA LYS A 959 -33.66 -23.18 9.42
C LYS A 959 -33.95 -23.29 7.92
N ARG A 960 -33.60 -22.29 7.10
CA ARG A 960 -33.71 -22.36 5.62
C ARG A 960 -32.89 -23.51 5.03
N ILE A 961 -31.67 -23.69 5.52
CA ILE A 961 -30.78 -24.82 5.17
C ILE A 961 -31.44 -26.15 5.56
N HIS A 962 -31.94 -26.29 6.78
CA HIS A 962 -32.58 -27.51 7.26
C HIS A 962 -33.81 -27.89 6.43
N GLN A 963 -34.72 -26.94 6.20
CA GLN A 963 -35.92 -27.15 5.37
C GLN A 963 -35.55 -27.57 3.94
N THR A 964 -34.56 -26.90 3.33
CA THR A 964 -34.09 -27.24 1.98
C THR A 964 -33.40 -28.60 1.95
N GLN A 965 -32.61 -28.95 2.97
CA GLN A 965 -31.95 -30.26 3.11
C GLN A 965 -32.92 -31.41 3.40
N GLN A 966 -34.05 -31.16 4.06
CA GLN A 966 -35.14 -32.13 4.22
C GLN A 966 -35.84 -32.37 2.88
N LEU A 967 -36.28 -31.28 2.22
CA LEU A 967 -37.00 -31.31 0.95
C LEU A 967 -36.19 -32.00 -0.17
N LEU A 968 -34.88 -31.76 -0.22
CA LEU A 968 -33.98 -32.46 -1.16
C LEU A 968 -33.70 -33.92 -0.79
N SER A 969 -33.98 -34.35 0.45
CA SER A 969 -33.81 -35.75 0.86
C SER A 969 -35.07 -36.61 0.68
N ASP A 970 -36.23 -35.98 0.55
CA ASP A 970 -37.48 -36.68 0.22
C ASP A 970 -37.53 -36.98 -1.29
N LYS A 971 -37.23 -38.23 -1.64
CA LYS A 971 -37.25 -38.74 -3.02
C LYS A 971 -38.62 -38.59 -3.71
N ALA A 972 -39.73 -38.56 -2.95
CA ALA A 972 -41.09 -38.47 -3.51
C ALA A 972 -41.50 -37.03 -3.87
N ASN A 973 -40.87 -36.03 -3.25
CA ASN A 973 -41.00 -34.62 -3.65
C ASN A 973 -39.96 -34.24 -4.70
N LEU A 974 -38.73 -34.74 -4.60
CA LEU A 974 -37.68 -34.50 -5.59
C LEU A 974 -38.13 -34.87 -7.03
N SER A 975 -38.82 -36.01 -7.20
CA SER A 975 -39.32 -36.49 -8.50
C SER A 975 -40.48 -35.66 -9.08
N LYS A 976 -41.17 -34.85 -8.27
CA LYS A 976 -42.22 -33.92 -8.72
C LYS A 976 -41.68 -32.57 -9.15
N MET A 977 -40.49 -32.20 -8.70
CA MET A 977 -39.86 -30.92 -9.02
C MET A 977 -39.16 -30.98 -10.37
N SER A 978 -39.34 -29.95 -11.19
CA SER A 978 -38.59 -29.79 -12.43
C SER A 978 -37.09 -29.63 -12.17
N ALA A 979 -36.25 -30.02 -13.14
CA ALA A 979 -34.80 -29.90 -13.02
C ALA A 979 -34.33 -28.45 -12.75
N GLU A 980 -35.05 -27.46 -13.30
CA GLU A 980 -34.78 -26.04 -13.06
C GLU A 980 -35.11 -25.61 -11.62
N GLN A 981 -36.23 -26.08 -11.06
CA GLN A 981 -36.55 -25.88 -9.64
C GLN A 981 -35.54 -26.57 -8.71
N GLN A 982 -35.09 -27.78 -9.04
CA GLN A 982 -34.04 -28.47 -8.29
C GLN A 982 -32.74 -27.66 -8.30
N GLN A 983 -32.30 -27.18 -9.48
CA GLN A 983 -31.10 -26.37 -9.62
C GLN A 983 -31.21 -25.04 -8.85
N SER A 984 -32.35 -24.36 -8.93
CA SER A 984 -32.64 -23.14 -8.16
C SER A 984 -32.53 -23.38 -6.64
N ARG A 985 -33.08 -24.48 -6.12
CA ARG A 985 -32.96 -24.84 -4.70
C ARG A 985 -31.53 -25.17 -4.29
N LEU A 986 -30.74 -25.81 -5.15
CA LEU A 986 -29.31 -26.05 -4.89
C LEU A 986 -28.50 -24.75 -4.87
N THR A 987 -28.81 -23.79 -5.74
CA THR A 987 -28.19 -22.46 -5.74
C THR A 987 -28.57 -21.64 -4.50
N GLN A 988 -29.84 -21.68 -4.08
CA GLN A 988 -30.26 -21.06 -2.81
C GLN A 988 -29.55 -21.70 -1.62
N LEU A 989 -29.52 -23.04 -1.55
CA LEU A 989 -28.82 -23.75 -0.48
C LEU A 989 -27.34 -23.34 -0.39
N ALA A 990 -26.63 -23.28 -1.53
CA ALA A 990 -25.23 -22.84 -1.55
C ALA A 990 -25.04 -21.38 -1.10
N THR A 991 -26.05 -20.53 -1.27
CA THR A 991 -26.06 -19.13 -0.83
C THR A 991 -26.31 -19.06 0.68
N ASP A 992 -27.37 -19.72 1.17
CA ASP A 992 -27.70 -19.80 2.60
C ASP A 992 -26.53 -20.42 3.40
N GLU A 993 -25.90 -21.49 2.89
CA GLU A 993 -24.74 -22.12 3.53
C GLU A 993 -23.52 -21.19 3.65
N ARG A 994 -23.28 -20.30 2.67
CA ARG A 994 -22.20 -19.31 2.72
C ARG A 994 -22.51 -18.23 3.75
N GLN A 995 -23.71 -17.65 3.70
CA GLN A 995 -24.15 -16.61 4.62
C GLN A 995 -24.19 -17.11 6.08
N CYS A 996 -24.76 -18.29 6.31
CA CYS A 996 -24.81 -18.95 7.61
C CYS A 996 -23.44 -19.05 8.26
N ARG A 997 -22.41 -19.51 7.53
CA ARG A 997 -21.05 -19.63 8.06
C ARG A 997 -20.45 -18.28 8.45
N SER A 998 -20.67 -17.24 7.64
CA SER A 998 -20.20 -15.89 7.95
C SER A 998 -20.88 -15.35 9.22
N TYR A 999 -22.21 -15.37 9.28
CA TYR A 999 -22.95 -14.88 10.43
C TYR A 999 -22.69 -15.70 11.70
N LEU A 1000 -22.52 -17.03 11.63
CA LEU A 1000 -22.15 -17.84 12.79
C LEU A 1000 -20.75 -17.51 13.34
N THR A 1001 -19.80 -17.22 12.46
CA THR A 1001 -18.43 -16.85 12.89
C THR A 1001 -18.46 -15.53 13.66
N LEU A 1002 -19.23 -14.56 13.16
CA LEU A 1002 -19.43 -13.25 13.80
C LEU A 1002 -20.21 -13.40 15.12
N ALA A 1003 -21.39 -14.04 15.08
CA ALA A 1003 -22.27 -14.25 16.23
C ALA A 1003 -21.54 -14.92 17.41
N ARG A 1004 -20.70 -15.92 17.12
CA ARG A 1004 -19.88 -16.62 18.12
C ARG A 1004 -19.00 -15.64 18.90
N GLU A 1005 -18.18 -14.84 18.23
CA GLU A 1005 -17.28 -13.92 18.93
C GLU A 1005 -18.03 -12.76 19.59
N THR A 1006 -19.17 -12.33 19.04
CA THR A 1006 -20.04 -11.30 19.66
C THR A 1006 -20.67 -11.80 20.97
N VAL A 1007 -21.18 -13.04 21.00
CA VAL A 1007 -21.70 -13.67 22.22
C VAL A 1007 -20.59 -13.99 23.21
N ASP A 1008 -19.40 -14.39 22.76
CA ASP A 1008 -18.24 -14.63 23.63
C ASP A 1008 -17.77 -13.34 24.30
N LEU A 1009 -17.71 -12.22 23.57
CA LEU A 1009 -17.50 -10.87 24.11
C LEU A 1009 -18.56 -10.50 25.15
N PHE A 1010 -19.84 -10.78 24.89
CA PHE A 1010 -20.92 -10.55 25.84
C PHE A 1010 -20.77 -11.40 27.12
N HIS A 1011 -20.35 -12.66 26.97
CA HIS A 1011 -20.20 -13.63 28.05
C HIS A 1011 -19.13 -13.23 29.07
N TYR A 1012 -17.92 -12.88 28.64
CA TYR A 1012 -16.86 -12.50 29.61
C TYR A 1012 -17.01 -11.07 30.13
N LEU A 1013 -17.64 -10.14 29.40
CA LEU A 1013 -17.93 -8.81 29.97
C LEU A 1013 -18.91 -8.92 31.14
N THR A 1014 -19.98 -9.71 30.98
CA THR A 1014 -21.00 -9.86 32.03
C THR A 1014 -20.51 -10.57 33.28
N SER A 1015 -19.42 -11.35 33.23
CA SER A 1015 -18.91 -12.06 34.41
C SER A 1015 -18.45 -11.10 35.52
N ASP A 1016 -17.78 -10.01 35.13
CA ASP A 1016 -17.14 -9.05 36.04
C ASP A 1016 -17.82 -7.67 36.03
N ILE A 1017 -18.60 -7.33 34.99
CA ILE A 1017 -19.23 -6.02 34.80
C ILE A 1017 -20.74 -6.22 34.63
N LYS A 1018 -21.55 -5.75 35.59
CA LYS A 1018 -23.01 -5.98 35.60
C LYS A 1018 -23.81 -4.70 35.50
N GLU A 1019 -23.40 -3.67 36.24
CA GLU A 1019 -24.12 -2.43 36.47
C GLU A 1019 -24.51 -1.69 35.17
N PRO A 1020 -23.67 -1.59 34.13
CA PRO A 1020 -24.07 -0.95 32.88
C PRO A 1020 -25.15 -1.71 32.11
N PHE A 1021 -25.17 -3.05 32.18
CA PHE A 1021 -26.20 -3.88 31.55
C PHE A 1021 -27.56 -3.78 32.27
N MET A 1022 -27.56 -3.26 33.49
CA MET A 1022 -28.75 -3.08 34.32
C MET A 1022 -29.42 -1.71 34.16
N ARG A 1023 -28.88 -0.78 33.38
CA ARG A 1023 -29.49 0.55 33.19
C ARG A 1023 -30.83 0.46 32.47
N ASP A 1024 -31.77 1.36 32.81
CA ASP A 1024 -33.18 1.32 32.36
C ASP A 1024 -33.29 1.31 30.83
N GLU A 1025 -32.47 2.09 30.15
CA GLU A 1025 -32.42 2.17 28.69
C GLU A 1025 -31.88 0.89 27.99
N LEU A 1026 -31.37 -0.10 28.74
CA LEU A 1026 -30.81 -1.36 28.23
C LEU A 1026 -31.46 -2.63 28.77
N VAL A 1027 -31.87 -2.68 30.05
CA VAL A 1027 -32.11 -3.95 30.77
C VAL A 1027 -33.28 -4.76 30.19
N ASP A 1028 -34.42 -4.13 29.88
CA ASP A 1028 -35.59 -4.81 29.31
C ASP A 1028 -35.30 -5.35 27.90
N ARG A 1029 -34.51 -4.60 27.15
CA ARG A 1029 -34.07 -4.96 25.80
C ARG A 1029 -33.09 -6.14 25.84
N LEU A 1030 -32.22 -6.19 26.85
CA LEU A 1030 -31.31 -7.29 27.10
C LEU A 1030 -32.07 -8.57 27.47
N SER A 1031 -33.00 -8.47 28.43
CA SER A 1031 -33.91 -9.54 28.82
C SER A 1031 -34.68 -10.11 27.62
N SER A 1032 -35.30 -9.24 26.82
CA SER A 1032 -36.00 -9.61 25.59
C SER A 1032 -35.11 -10.37 24.59
N MET A 1033 -33.87 -9.89 24.38
CA MET A 1033 -32.89 -10.51 23.47
C MET A 1033 -32.47 -11.91 23.97
N LEU A 1034 -32.18 -12.04 25.27
CA LEU A 1034 -31.78 -13.31 25.88
C LEU A 1034 -32.93 -14.33 25.84
N ASN A 1035 -34.14 -13.92 26.25
CA ASN A 1035 -35.34 -14.76 26.25
C ASN A 1035 -35.68 -15.24 24.84
N PHE A 1036 -35.64 -14.36 23.84
CA PHE A 1036 -35.88 -14.74 22.45
C PHE A 1036 -34.88 -15.79 21.96
N ASN A 1037 -33.59 -15.60 22.23
CA ASN A 1037 -32.56 -16.56 21.85
C ASN A 1037 -32.68 -17.89 22.61
N LEU A 1038 -33.02 -17.86 23.90
CA LEU A 1038 -33.29 -19.07 24.69
C LEU A 1038 -34.49 -19.84 24.14
N LYS A 1039 -35.57 -19.15 23.76
CA LYS A 1039 -36.78 -19.69 23.11
C LYS A 1039 -36.49 -20.38 21.78
N GLN A 1040 -35.53 -19.87 21.00
CA GLN A 1040 -35.08 -20.49 19.75
C GLN A 1040 -34.20 -21.74 19.98
N LEU A 1041 -33.35 -21.74 21.02
CA LEU A 1041 -32.40 -22.84 21.30
C LEU A 1041 -32.98 -23.99 22.14
N ALA A 1042 -33.88 -23.69 23.09
CA ALA A 1042 -34.47 -24.67 24.00
C ALA A 1042 -35.93 -25.02 23.67
N GLY A 1043 -36.69 -24.09 23.07
CA GLY A 1043 -38.10 -24.26 22.73
C GLY A 1043 -38.37 -25.28 21.61
N PRO A 1044 -39.65 -25.54 21.28
CA PRO A 1044 -40.05 -26.63 20.39
C PRO A 1044 -39.46 -26.53 18.96
N LYS A 1045 -39.22 -25.30 18.48
CA LYS A 1045 -38.64 -25.00 17.17
C LYS A 1045 -37.13 -25.28 17.07
N CYS A 1046 -36.44 -25.61 18.18
CA CYS A 1046 -35.00 -25.93 18.14
C CYS A 1046 -34.66 -27.13 17.22
N ASN A 1047 -35.66 -27.97 16.90
CA ASN A 1047 -35.52 -29.07 15.96
C ASN A 1047 -35.26 -28.60 14.52
N ASP A 1048 -35.78 -27.44 14.13
CA ASP A 1048 -35.60 -26.84 12.81
C ASP A 1048 -34.14 -26.42 12.56
N LEU A 1049 -33.30 -26.37 13.60
CA LEU A 1049 -31.88 -25.99 13.53
C LEU A 1049 -30.95 -27.20 13.29
N LYS A 1050 -31.51 -28.41 13.08
CA LYS A 1050 -30.76 -29.67 12.91
C LYS A 1050 -30.22 -29.86 11.49
N VAL A 1051 -29.23 -29.07 11.10
CA VAL A 1051 -28.57 -29.18 9.79
C VAL A 1051 -27.64 -30.40 9.67
N LYS A 1052 -27.47 -30.91 8.44
CA LYS A 1052 -26.46 -31.95 8.12
C LYS A 1052 -25.05 -31.33 8.19
N ASN A 1053 -24.11 -32.06 8.79
CA ASN A 1053 -22.71 -31.67 9.00
C ASN A 1053 -22.55 -30.29 9.68
N PRO A 1054 -23.04 -30.10 10.92
CA PRO A 1054 -23.06 -28.78 11.59
C PRO A 1054 -21.68 -28.11 11.71
N ALA A 1055 -20.62 -28.91 11.85
CA ALA A 1055 -19.23 -28.42 11.87
C ALA A 1055 -18.81 -27.66 10.60
N LYS A 1056 -19.46 -27.90 9.44
CA LYS A 1056 -19.22 -27.16 8.18
C LYS A 1056 -19.48 -25.65 8.31
N TYR A 1057 -20.40 -25.26 9.19
CA TYR A 1057 -20.82 -23.88 9.41
C TYR A 1057 -20.27 -23.30 10.73
N GLY A 1058 -19.57 -24.10 11.54
CA GLY A 1058 -19.19 -23.73 12.91
C GLY A 1058 -20.36 -23.82 13.93
N TRP A 1059 -21.41 -24.59 13.62
CA TRP A 1059 -22.61 -24.63 14.47
C TRP A 1059 -22.41 -25.52 15.71
N GLU A 1060 -22.21 -24.88 16.87
CA GLU A 1060 -21.97 -25.52 18.17
C GLU A 1060 -23.10 -25.19 19.18
N PRO A 1061 -24.34 -25.69 18.98
CA PRO A 1061 -25.51 -25.28 19.77
C PRO A 1061 -25.38 -25.53 21.27
N ARG A 1062 -24.55 -26.50 21.68
CA ARG A 1062 -24.28 -26.78 23.10
C ARG A 1062 -23.43 -25.68 23.76
N SER A 1063 -22.45 -25.14 23.03
CA SER A 1063 -21.59 -24.06 23.52
C SER A 1063 -22.40 -22.76 23.62
N LEU A 1064 -23.13 -22.43 22.56
CA LEU A 1064 -23.98 -21.23 22.52
C LEU A 1064 -25.06 -21.25 23.62
N LEU A 1065 -25.76 -22.38 23.81
CA LEU A 1065 -26.74 -22.50 24.88
C LEU A 1065 -26.09 -22.36 26.26
N ALA A 1066 -24.88 -22.89 26.47
CA ALA A 1066 -24.17 -22.76 27.74
C ALA A 1066 -23.69 -21.32 28.00
N GLN A 1067 -23.18 -20.60 26.98
CA GLN A 1067 -22.80 -19.19 27.10
C GLN A 1067 -24.01 -18.30 27.41
N ILE A 1068 -25.14 -18.49 26.72
CA ILE A 1068 -26.38 -17.75 27.02
C ILE A 1068 -26.87 -18.06 28.44
N PHE A 1069 -26.88 -19.34 28.84
CA PHE A 1069 -27.24 -19.76 30.19
C PHE A 1069 -26.37 -19.11 31.29
N ASP A 1070 -25.06 -19.00 31.04
CA ASP A 1070 -24.14 -18.31 31.96
C ASP A 1070 -24.43 -16.82 32.04
N ILE A 1071 -24.79 -16.15 30.93
CA ILE A 1071 -25.15 -14.72 30.94
C ILE A 1071 -26.34 -14.46 31.89
N TYR A 1072 -27.34 -15.35 31.94
CA TYR A 1072 -28.41 -15.25 32.95
C TYR A 1072 -27.86 -15.35 34.39
N LEU A 1073 -26.90 -16.24 34.64
CA LEU A 1073 -26.29 -16.41 35.96
C LEU A 1073 -25.35 -15.27 36.35
N HIS A 1074 -24.66 -14.69 35.37
CA HIS A 1074 -23.84 -13.50 35.53
C HIS A 1074 -24.72 -12.32 35.96
N LEU A 1075 -25.90 -12.18 35.36
CA LEU A 1075 -26.81 -11.05 35.59
C LEU A 1075 -27.85 -11.28 36.70
N ASP A 1076 -27.81 -12.41 37.42
CA ASP A 1076 -28.74 -12.73 38.53
C ASP A 1076 -28.73 -11.65 39.63
N CYS A 1077 -29.79 -10.85 39.63
CA CYS A 1077 -30.16 -9.84 40.62
C CYS A 1077 -31.67 -9.55 40.46
N ASP A 1078 -32.27 -8.85 41.43
CA ASP A 1078 -33.72 -8.65 41.46
C ASP A 1078 -34.21 -7.77 40.30
N ARG A 1079 -33.46 -6.71 39.95
CA ARG A 1079 -33.74 -5.86 38.78
C ARG A 1079 -33.71 -6.63 37.45
N PHE A 1080 -32.83 -7.63 37.33
CA PHE A 1080 -32.83 -8.50 36.15
C PHE A 1080 -34.03 -9.47 36.17
N ALA A 1081 -34.45 -9.96 37.34
CA ALA A 1081 -35.67 -10.76 37.46
C ALA A 1081 -36.93 -9.95 37.09
N GLU A 1082 -36.98 -8.67 37.44
CA GLU A 1082 -38.03 -7.72 37.02
C GLU A 1082 -38.04 -7.52 35.50
N ALA A 1083 -36.89 -7.23 34.89
CA ALA A 1083 -36.77 -7.06 33.44
C ALA A 1083 -37.03 -8.36 32.64
N LEU A 1084 -36.74 -9.53 33.22
CA LEU A 1084 -37.11 -10.82 32.65
C LEU A 1084 -38.62 -11.06 32.69
N ALA A 1085 -39.29 -10.60 33.75
CA ALA A 1085 -40.74 -10.65 33.90
C ALA A 1085 -41.46 -9.69 32.95
N ALA A 1086 -40.87 -8.55 32.60
CA ALA A 1086 -41.46 -7.56 31.69
C ALA A 1086 -41.53 -8.01 30.21
N ASP A 1087 -40.77 -9.02 29.78
CA ASP A 1087 -40.81 -9.55 28.41
C ASP A 1087 -41.92 -10.60 28.22
N GLU A 1088 -43.16 -10.15 28.11
CA GLU A 1088 -44.33 -11.00 27.80
C GLU A 1088 -44.18 -11.83 26.51
N ARG A 1089 -43.41 -11.33 25.54
CA ARG A 1089 -43.29 -11.95 24.21
C ARG A 1089 -42.47 -13.23 24.25
N SER A 1090 -41.37 -13.24 25.01
CA SER A 1090 -40.38 -14.32 24.94
C SER A 1090 -40.12 -15.03 26.26
N PHE A 1091 -40.41 -14.43 27.42
CA PHE A 1091 -40.30 -15.11 28.70
C PHE A 1091 -41.28 -16.30 28.79
N ASP A 1092 -40.79 -17.46 29.18
CA ASP A 1092 -41.58 -18.68 29.32
C ASP A 1092 -40.88 -19.62 30.32
N VAL A 1093 -41.51 -19.82 31.48
CA VAL A 1093 -41.02 -20.66 32.57
C VAL A 1093 -40.83 -22.11 32.14
N GLN A 1094 -41.65 -22.64 31.23
CA GLN A 1094 -41.48 -24.01 30.74
C GLN A 1094 -40.24 -24.12 29.85
N ILE A 1095 -39.98 -23.12 29.01
CA ILE A 1095 -38.77 -23.05 28.17
C ILE A 1095 -37.52 -22.91 29.03
N CYS A 1096 -37.53 -22.04 30.04
CA CYS A 1096 -36.43 -21.89 30.98
C CYS A 1096 -36.15 -23.21 31.75
N ASN A 1097 -37.18 -23.90 32.23
CA ASN A 1097 -37.02 -25.21 32.89
C ASN A 1097 -36.57 -26.33 31.94
N GLU A 1098 -36.99 -26.32 30.68
CA GLU A 1098 -36.49 -27.24 29.64
C GLU A 1098 -35.03 -26.94 29.28
N ALA A 1099 -34.61 -25.66 29.25
CA ALA A 1099 -33.22 -25.26 29.08
C ALA A 1099 -32.35 -25.77 30.24
N ALA A 1100 -32.76 -25.52 31.48
CA ALA A 1100 -32.10 -26.02 32.69
C ALA A 1100 -31.99 -27.56 32.69
N SER A 1101 -33.07 -28.25 32.29
CA SER A 1101 -33.08 -29.72 32.14
C SER A 1101 -32.12 -30.21 31.05
N ARG A 1102 -31.96 -29.47 29.96
CA ARG A 1102 -31.00 -29.78 28.88
C ARG A 1102 -29.55 -29.56 29.31
N ILE A 1103 -29.24 -28.43 29.97
CA ILE A 1103 -27.93 -28.15 30.55
C ILE A 1103 -27.51 -29.28 31.50
N LYS A 1104 -28.41 -29.67 32.42
CA LYS A 1104 -28.21 -30.78 33.37
C LYS A 1104 -27.99 -32.12 32.67
N ARG A 1105 -28.86 -32.49 31.71
CA ARG A 1105 -28.79 -33.77 30.97
C ARG A 1105 -27.52 -33.87 30.11
N LEU A 1106 -27.04 -32.76 29.56
CA LEU A 1106 -25.84 -32.70 28.73
C LEU A 1106 -24.55 -32.48 29.56
N ALA A 1107 -24.66 -32.38 30.90
CA ALA A 1107 -23.56 -32.11 31.82
C ALA A 1107 -22.71 -30.87 31.43
N LEU A 1108 -23.37 -29.82 30.94
CA LEU A 1108 -22.69 -28.60 30.46
C LEU A 1108 -22.30 -27.67 31.61
N ARG A 1109 -23.06 -27.66 32.71
CA ARG A 1109 -22.83 -26.90 33.95
C ARG A 1109 -23.14 -27.75 35.18
N SER A 1110 -22.67 -27.32 36.34
CA SER A 1110 -22.86 -27.99 37.62
C SER A 1110 -24.32 -27.98 38.07
N ALA A 1111 -24.66 -28.86 39.01
CA ALA A 1111 -25.99 -28.87 39.61
C ALA A 1111 -26.30 -27.56 40.36
N VAL A 1112 -25.29 -26.89 40.93
CA VAL A 1112 -25.47 -25.62 41.67
C VAL A 1112 -25.88 -24.49 40.73
N GLU A 1113 -25.23 -24.39 39.57
CA GLU A 1113 -25.57 -23.42 38.52
C GLU A 1113 -26.97 -23.68 37.95
N VAL A 1114 -27.35 -24.95 37.77
CA VAL A 1114 -28.69 -25.33 37.31
C VAL A 1114 -29.79 -24.92 38.31
N GLU A 1115 -29.58 -25.11 39.61
CA GLU A 1115 -30.57 -24.69 40.61
C GLU A 1115 -30.58 -23.16 40.83
N ARG A 1116 -29.46 -22.44 40.65
CA ARG A 1116 -29.45 -20.96 40.61
C ARG A 1116 -30.28 -20.42 39.46
N PHE A 1117 -30.11 -20.94 38.25
CA PHE A 1117 -30.88 -20.49 37.07
C PHE A 1117 -32.39 -20.70 37.27
N LYS A 1118 -32.79 -21.82 37.88
CA LYS A 1118 -34.18 -22.06 38.26
C LYS A 1118 -34.68 -21.08 39.32
N ALA A 1119 -33.86 -20.75 40.33
CA ALA A 1119 -34.23 -19.77 41.34
C ALA A 1119 -34.46 -18.37 40.74
N LEU A 1120 -33.60 -17.94 39.80
CA LEU A 1120 -33.82 -16.72 39.01
C LEU A 1120 -35.11 -16.81 38.17
N THR A 1121 -35.32 -17.92 37.45
CA THR A 1121 -36.54 -18.17 36.65
C THR A 1121 -37.81 -18.09 37.50
N GLN A 1122 -37.78 -18.67 38.70
CA GLN A 1122 -38.90 -18.69 39.64
C GLN A 1122 -39.19 -17.29 40.20
N ARG A 1123 -38.14 -16.53 40.56
CA ARG A 1123 -38.27 -15.14 41.03
C ARG A 1123 -38.90 -14.25 39.95
N ALA A 1124 -38.42 -14.36 38.71
CA ALA A 1124 -39.00 -13.66 37.56
C ALA A 1124 -40.46 -14.10 37.28
N HIS A 1125 -40.81 -15.38 37.50
CA HIS A 1125 -42.19 -15.84 37.37
C HIS A 1125 -43.12 -15.26 38.43
N GLU A 1126 -42.68 -15.18 39.68
CA GLU A 1126 -43.45 -14.59 40.78
C GLU A 1126 -43.69 -13.09 40.53
N ILE A 1127 -42.69 -12.37 40.00
CA ILE A 1127 -42.85 -10.98 39.55
C ILE A 1127 -43.82 -10.91 38.37
N TYR A 1128 -43.70 -11.74 37.34
CA TYR A 1128 -44.61 -11.76 36.18
C TYR A 1128 -46.08 -11.98 36.60
N VAL A 1129 -46.35 -12.93 37.49
CA VAL A 1129 -47.71 -13.18 38.01
C VAL A 1129 -48.22 -11.99 38.82
N THR A 1130 -47.34 -11.23 39.48
CA THR A 1130 -47.69 -10.01 40.22
C THR A 1130 -47.98 -8.84 39.26
N ASN A 1131 -47.18 -8.68 38.21
CA ASN A 1131 -47.38 -7.67 37.16
C ASN A 1131 -48.70 -7.87 36.42
N LEU A 1132 -49.03 -9.11 36.05
CA LEU A 1132 -50.28 -9.46 35.39
C LEU A 1132 -51.53 -9.14 36.25
N GLN A 1133 -51.39 -9.15 37.59
CA GLN A 1133 -52.43 -8.72 38.54
C GLN A 1133 -52.49 -7.19 38.74
N THR A 1134 -51.66 -6.43 38.04
CA THR A 1134 -51.48 -4.97 38.20
C THR A 1134 -51.62 -4.22 36.87
N GLU A 1135 -51.35 -4.84 35.72
CA GLU A 1135 -51.46 -4.18 34.40
C GLU A 1135 -52.89 -3.94 33.93
N ASP A 1136 -53.85 -4.82 34.28
CA ASP A 1136 -55.29 -4.58 34.09
C ASP A 1136 -55.78 -3.26 34.74
N GLU A 1137 -55.02 -2.70 35.70
CA GLU A 1137 -55.31 -1.43 36.37
C GLU A 1137 -54.82 -0.19 35.61
N CYS A 1138 -53.87 -0.36 34.69
CA CYS A 1138 -53.18 0.74 34.01
C CYS A 1138 -53.69 1.02 32.59
N ALA A 1139 -54.54 0.14 32.03
CA ALA A 1139 -55.15 0.34 30.71
C ALA A 1139 -56.01 1.62 30.62
N ASP A 1140 -56.67 2.00 31.72
CA ASP A 1140 -57.50 3.21 31.84
C ASP A 1140 -56.68 4.49 32.16
N ALA A 1141 -55.36 4.49 31.94
CA ALA A 1141 -54.52 5.68 32.12
C ALA A 1141 -54.90 6.79 31.12
N PRO A 1142 -55.01 8.06 31.57
CA PRO A 1142 -55.09 9.22 30.67
C PRO A 1142 -53.93 9.25 29.68
N ASP A 1143 -54.20 9.56 28.41
CA ASP A 1143 -53.18 9.53 27.35
C ASP A 1143 -52.02 10.53 27.61
N GLU A 1144 -52.27 11.62 28.34
CA GLU A 1144 -51.24 12.56 28.80
C GLU A 1144 -50.20 11.94 29.77
N PHE A 1145 -50.48 10.76 30.35
CA PHE A 1145 -49.58 10.02 31.22
C PHE A 1145 -48.82 8.91 30.49
N LYS A 1146 -49.14 8.65 29.22
CA LYS A 1146 -48.52 7.61 28.40
C LYS A 1146 -47.39 8.18 27.55
N ASP A 1147 -46.37 7.37 27.32
CA ASP A 1147 -45.30 7.70 26.39
C ASP A 1147 -45.83 7.69 24.94
N PRO A 1148 -45.62 8.76 24.15
CA PRO A 1148 -46.19 8.90 22.81
C PRO A 1148 -45.59 7.95 21.75
N LEU A 1149 -44.55 7.18 22.09
CA LEU A 1149 -43.90 6.23 21.18
C LEU A 1149 -44.15 4.76 21.59
N MET A 1150 -44.32 4.50 22.90
CA MET A 1150 -44.53 3.15 23.44
C MET A 1150 -45.96 2.87 23.95
N ASP A 1151 -46.82 3.90 24.09
CA ASP A 1151 -48.19 3.82 24.65
C ASP A 1151 -48.26 3.21 26.08
N THR A 1152 -47.15 3.29 26.81
CA THR A 1152 -47.02 2.81 28.19
C THR A 1152 -46.97 3.95 29.19
N LEU A 1153 -47.44 3.72 30.41
CA LEU A 1153 -47.46 4.73 31.48
C LEU A 1153 -46.04 5.20 31.84
N MET A 1154 -45.73 6.48 31.61
CA MET A 1154 -44.41 7.07 31.88
C MET A 1154 -44.03 6.92 33.36
N SER A 1155 -42.75 6.70 33.64
CA SER A 1155 -42.20 6.55 34.99
C SER A 1155 -41.20 7.67 35.36
N ASP A 1156 -40.50 8.23 34.39
CA ASP A 1156 -39.73 9.49 34.54
C ASP A 1156 -39.96 10.41 33.33
N PRO A 1157 -41.08 11.17 33.29
CA PRO A 1157 -41.41 12.02 32.16
C PRO A 1157 -40.41 13.18 32.00
N VAL A 1158 -39.96 13.40 30.76
CA VAL A 1158 -39.05 14.47 30.34
C VAL A 1158 -39.62 15.22 29.14
N VAL A 1159 -39.40 16.54 29.11
CA VAL A 1159 -39.75 17.44 28.01
C VAL A 1159 -38.58 17.54 27.05
N LEU A 1160 -38.84 17.28 25.77
CA LEU A 1160 -37.89 17.51 24.67
C LEU A 1160 -37.95 18.99 24.23
N PRO A 1161 -36.90 19.53 23.58
CA PRO A 1161 -36.91 20.88 22.99
C PRO A 1161 -38.04 21.13 21.98
N SER A 1162 -38.62 20.07 21.42
CA SER A 1162 -39.79 20.10 20.54
C SER A 1162 -41.12 20.37 21.27
N GLY A 1163 -41.12 20.32 22.61
CA GLY A 1163 -42.32 20.39 23.46
C GLY A 1163 -42.98 19.04 23.73
N THR A 1164 -42.58 17.97 23.03
CA THR A 1164 -43.09 16.62 23.29
C THR A 1164 -42.60 16.11 24.65
N VAL A 1165 -43.47 15.42 25.38
CA VAL A 1165 -43.12 14.73 26.64
C VAL A 1165 -42.97 13.24 26.37
N MET A 1166 -41.91 12.62 26.90
CA MET A 1166 -41.61 11.19 26.78
C MET A 1166 -41.08 10.63 28.09
N ASP A 1167 -41.01 9.32 28.25
CA ASP A 1167 -40.23 8.71 29.33
C ASP A 1167 -38.72 8.84 29.06
N ARG A 1168 -37.93 9.16 30.11
CA ARG A 1168 -36.47 9.28 30.01
C ARG A 1168 -35.82 8.03 29.42
N ALA A 1169 -36.19 6.83 29.86
CA ALA A 1169 -35.54 5.61 29.40
C ALA A 1169 -35.75 5.38 27.89
N ILE A 1170 -36.92 5.76 27.37
CA ILE A 1170 -37.29 5.62 25.96
C ILE A 1170 -36.51 6.63 25.11
N ILE A 1171 -36.45 7.91 25.49
CA ILE A 1171 -35.70 8.90 24.73
C ILE A 1171 -34.18 8.71 24.87
N THR A 1172 -33.64 8.39 26.04
CA THR A 1172 -32.21 8.07 26.21
C THR A 1172 -31.82 6.86 25.37
N ARG A 1173 -32.66 5.81 25.29
CA ARG A 1173 -32.44 4.67 24.37
C ARG A 1173 -32.39 5.10 22.90
N HIS A 1174 -33.30 5.97 22.45
CA HIS A 1174 -33.23 6.52 21.09
C HIS A 1174 -31.91 7.25 20.85
N LEU A 1175 -31.47 8.07 21.81
CA LEU A 1175 -30.19 8.80 21.77
C LEU A 1175 -28.93 7.90 21.80
N LEU A 1176 -29.04 6.63 22.21
CA LEU A 1176 -27.97 5.64 22.06
C LEU A 1176 -27.82 5.12 20.62
N ASN A 1177 -28.82 5.32 19.75
CA ASN A 1177 -28.81 4.96 18.33
C ASN A 1177 -28.69 6.19 17.41
N SER A 1178 -29.33 7.31 17.76
CA SER A 1178 -29.34 8.54 16.96
C SER A 1178 -29.50 9.78 17.85
N CYS A 1179 -28.57 10.73 17.77
CA CYS A 1179 -28.63 12.00 18.52
C CYS A 1179 -29.64 12.99 17.91
N THR A 1180 -30.90 12.57 17.77
CA THR A 1180 -31.98 13.36 17.20
C THR A 1180 -33.27 13.23 18.00
N ASP A 1181 -34.19 14.18 17.85
CA ASP A 1181 -35.57 14.05 18.29
C ASP A 1181 -36.33 13.08 17.34
N PRO A 1182 -37.04 12.06 17.85
CA PRO A 1182 -37.67 11.03 17.01
C PRO A 1182 -38.85 11.55 16.17
N PHE A 1183 -39.49 12.65 16.57
CA PHE A 1183 -40.68 13.22 15.91
C PHE A 1183 -40.30 14.21 14.80
N ASN A 1184 -39.30 15.06 15.03
CA ASN A 1184 -38.92 16.13 14.10
C ASN A 1184 -37.52 15.99 13.48
N ARG A 1185 -36.69 15.04 13.96
CA ARG A 1185 -35.32 14.74 13.50
C ARG A 1185 -34.30 15.89 13.65
N GLN A 1186 -34.57 16.90 14.47
CA GLN A 1186 -33.59 17.90 14.84
C GLN A 1186 -32.53 17.28 15.77
N PRO A 1187 -31.29 17.81 15.81
CA PRO A 1187 -30.27 17.34 16.73
C PRO A 1187 -30.72 17.44 18.19
N LEU A 1188 -30.51 16.37 18.95
CA LEU A 1188 -30.89 16.27 20.36
C LEU A 1188 -29.78 15.56 21.14
N THR A 1189 -29.49 16.06 22.33
CA THR A 1189 -28.56 15.45 23.28
C THR A 1189 -29.20 15.32 24.66
N GLU A 1190 -28.68 14.43 25.49
CA GLU A 1190 -29.28 14.05 26.78
C GLU A 1190 -29.35 15.23 27.78
N ASP A 1191 -28.40 16.16 27.69
CA ASP A 1191 -28.33 17.41 28.45
C ASP A 1191 -29.41 18.45 28.06
N MET A 1192 -30.09 18.26 26.93
CA MET A 1192 -31.23 19.10 26.51
C MET A 1192 -32.57 18.63 27.11
N LEU A 1193 -32.60 17.49 27.81
CA LEU A 1193 -33.84 16.90 28.35
C LEU A 1193 -34.20 17.51 29.71
N VAL A 1194 -35.35 18.18 29.77
CA VAL A 1194 -35.84 18.82 31.02
C VAL A 1194 -36.79 17.88 31.76
N ALA A 1195 -36.56 17.62 33.05
CA ALA A 1195 -37.42 16.73 33.85
C ALA A 1195 -38.80 17.36 34.11
N ASN A 1196 -39.88 16.64 33.79
CA ASN A 1196 -41.26 17.10 34.04
C ASN A 1196 -41.73 16.64 35.43
N ILE A 1197 -41.25 17.34 36.47
CA ILE A 1197 -41.52 16.99 37.87
C ILE A 1197 -43.02 17.04 38.19
N GLU A 1198 -43.76 18.00 37.62
CA GLU A 1198 -45.21 18.14 37.84
C GLU A 1198 -45.97 16.94 37.27
N LEU A 1199 -45.70 16.55 36.01
CA LEU A 1199 -46.36 15.40 35.40
C LEU A 1199 -46.01 14.11 36.15
N LYS A 1200 -44.75 13.96 36.59
CA LYS A 1200 -44.35 12.81 37.41
C LYS A 1200 -45.16 12.70 38.69
N GLN A 1201 -45.34 13.80 39.41
CA GLN A 1201 -46.18 13.83 40.62
C GLN A 1201 -47.65 13.51 40.33
N ARG A 1202 -48.20 13.96 39.19
CA ARG A 1202 -49.56 13.62 38.75
C ARG A 1202 -49.71 12.13 38.45
N ILE A 1203 -48.75 11.52 37.76
CA ILE A 1203 -48.71 10.08 37.47
C ILE A 1203 -48.60 9.27 38.76
N ASP A 1204 -47.69 9.64 39.68
CA ASP A 1204 -47.52 8.95 40.96
C ASP A 1204 -48.75 9.08 41.87
N ALA A 1205 -49.41 10.26 41.89
CA ALA A 1205 -50.67 10.46 42.58
C ALA A 1205 -51.79 9.59 42.00
N TRP A 1206 -51.89 9.51 40.66
CA TRP A 1206 -52.86 8.68 39.96
C TRP A 1206 -52.63 7.18 40.24
N ARG A 1207 -51.38 6.70 40.13
CA ARG A 1207 -50.98 5.32 40.50
C ARG A 1207 -51.39 4.99 41.94
N LYS A 1208 -51.24 5.94 42.86
CA LYS A 1208 -51.61 5.78 44.27
C LYS A 1208 -53.13 5.80 44.49
N GLU A 1209 -53.87 6.60 43.74
CA GLU A 1209 -55.34 6.63 43.78
C GLU A 1209 -55.95 5.31 43.30
N GLN A 1210 -55.47 4.76 42.17
CA GLN A 1210 -55.98 3.47 41.65
C GLN A 1210 -55.70 2.31 42.61
N ARG A 1211 -54.47 2.22 43.15
CA ARG A 1211 -54.14 1.27 44.23
C ARG A 1211 -55.01 1.46 45.48
N GLY A 1212 -55.33 2.71 45.82
CA GLY A 1212 -56.21 3.06 46.94
C GLY A 1212 -57.66 2.62 46.75
N LYS A 1213 -58.20 2.73 45.52
CA LYS A 1213 -59.53 2.21 45.18
C LYS A 1213 -59.60 0.69 45.33
N ARG A 1214 -58.55 -0.05 44.95
CA ARG A 1214 -58.51 -1.52 45.09
C ARG A 1214 -58.49 -1.99 46.54
N ASN A 1215 -57.79 -1.29 47.45
CA ASN A 1215 -57.77 -1.66 48.88
C ASN A 1215 -59.09 -1.38 49.62
N ASN A 1216 -60.05 -0.68 48.99
CA ASN A 1216 -61.37 -0.37 49.53
C ASN A 1216 -62.51 -1.15 48.84
N CYS A 1217 -62.17 -2.09 47.96
CA CYS A 1217 -63.09 -3.06 47.32
C CYS A 1217 -62.82 -4.48 47.85
#